data_AF-A0A7J4QCW9-F1
#
_entry.id   AF-A0A7J4QCW9-F1
#
_cell.length_a   1.000
_cell.length_b   1.000
_cell.length_c   1.000
_cell.angle_alpha   90.00
_cell.angle_beta   90.00
_cell.angle_gamma   90.00
#
_symmetry.space_group_name_H-M   'P 1'
#
loop_
_entity.id
_entity.type
_entity.pdbx_description
1 polymer ?
#
loop_
_entity_poly.entity_id
_entity_poly.type
_entity_poly.pdbx_seq_one_letter_code
_entity_poly.pdbx_strand_id
1 'polypeptide(L)'
;NGSEGNYTNVKDYSSYSNNGTLPYSGELVINGDAETGDTTNWVGVSAMATDDVHGGAYSFYRNGSASVYTSQFIAVNPALTYNLTGWFKSNGTGGNSTLYFGFMPYDANQVMIQSKEINAIAGSDTTLYESCNSNDSVIKVVDASGWTTGQYYVVAYETDDSGSYTDLPNRNLSDSVSNTGRNISSKTAGPGYWNITFGVISGVQQRAMKNASAGTKVREHAYTSTYQYDAAANAKVSNLTWTRYNATMNGEILYGVSPNGKWWHGTRYAHIMMLANNGQAATFKLRFDDITLDTYTGAMWNSSCGSFTKSGGCYEFDGIDDTMDIGTGFNAVDELTVSFWLYAKKQSSNAWALNKYLSTSDAWGIRVLTTGDIDLYDDIDGVDQARYATAISKDQWYHIVAAMSDNGYGDGNYTNTFYINGTQIGDGENSTGNWSSFAGRLYLAERGSEAGYFNGTIDNVQIWNRALSASEVAMLYNSGAGMYNRVHSDATNEGETWQVCVTPNDGNYDGETLCSASLTLQSGCTAPADDLAITESTTLCRGTYYVTDAAADGILLPGNNTGITIQCNDTTIIGDGTGYGVYGSNDHNITITGCDIRNYTYSIYGSASSHWIIERNNFTVPTGNTYSIYLYLGKNHTINYNNVTSMGTNNNGDLALYSINSSVIAYNKLMALGTSTVIGLSTSNYNNLTGNIIHSNGSTLRIGISASSCWNTTIAYNNITTNGSTGFGIYFANGFNYTNIVRNNITTHGSGAAGIYLDATDAAIINKNYIYSDGSGSYGISSSTSTATNVTLNNITATYEAITAHNAWEVYGNILTVLGTGNVINAAGASSNFWMNNLESTGGVTGQADDDFCISENSIDEGNFYAAGTAPSAIPSDDCGAANMTYPDWGEAFNATYINVTWKKQSHSPLKALWYSFAFSNDSGVKWQQLRSVWGYQNLFNFSVNATYKRYRWQSAPQTKNSTYIEIPKAANITKAVFKLEYIASSVFRNVTGYTGNASFQRQYELFGNASGDSFGRSIAIADVNNDGIKDIIAGGPDSDICTDGSAGDSRCGGAQIWIGYGSGESFSSTYDYYLKGVNTSDNAGRNVASCDVNNDSISDIIMGAPKMENGTGYTGSCSGADCGGVIVYFGINAGGAFNSTPDLELYGMNASDSLALGGNHAVVACGDVNNDSIGDIVWGAP
;
A
#
# COMPACT_ATOMS: atom_id res chain seq x y z
N ASN A 1 44.10 -10.74 -56.37
CA ASN A 1 43.22 -10.10 -57.38
C ASN A 1 41.85 -9.94 -56.73
N GLY A 2 41.31 -8.78 -56.38
CA GLY A 2 41.67 -7.37 -56.47
C GLY A 2 40.80 -6.62 -55.43
N SER A 3 41.06 -5.32 -55.28
CA SER A 3 40.79 -4.40 -54.17
C SER A 3 39.40 -3.73 -54.11
N GLU A 4 39.24 -2.94 -53.03
CA GLU A 4 38.25 -1.86 -52.72
C GLU A 4 37.01 -2.34 -51.93
N GLY A 5 36.67 -1.87 -50.73
CA GLY A 5 37.10 -0.72 -49.93
C GLY A 5 35.89 0.16 -49.59
N ASN A 6 35.26 -0.03 -48.43
CA ASN A 6 34.68 1.07 -47.63
C ASN A 6 34.26 0.60 -46.23
N TYR A 7 34.57 1.46 -45.26
CA TYR A 7 34.44 1.28 -43.83
C TYR A 7 32.98 1.38 -43.37
N THR A 8 32.57 0.50 -42.46
CA THR A 8 31.90 0.86 -41.20
C THR A 8 31.95 -0.37 -40.29
N ASN A 9 32.77 -0.27 -39.25
CA ASN A 9 32.77 -1.23 -38.15
C ASN A 9 31.46 -1.03 -37.37
N VAL A 10 30.46 -1.86 -37.61
CA VAL A 10 29.46 -2.13 -36.56
C VAL A 10 30.11 -3.17 -35.66
N LYS A 11 30.65 -2.71 -34.53
CA LYS A 11 31.08 -3.63 -33.47
C LYS A 11 29.83 -4.27 -32.90
N ASP A 12 29.78 -5.58 -33.07
CA ASP A 12 29.00 -6.54 -32.32
C ASP A 12 29.12 -6.25 -30.81
N TYR A 13 27.98 -6.02 -30.14
CA TYR A 13 27.87 -5.91 -28.68
C TYR A 13 26.90 -6.97 -28.14
N SER A 14 27.09 -8.23 -28.54
CA SER A 14 26.48 -9.37 -27.86
C SER A 14 27.30 -9.75 -26.62
N SER A 15 27.06 -9.11 -25.47
CA SER A 15 27.16 -9.72 -24.12
C SER A 15 27.21 -8.68 -22.99
N TYR A 16 26.08 -8.12 -22.56
CA TYR A 16 25.91 -7.67 -21.17
C TYR A 16 24.43 -7.77 -20.77
N SER A 17 24.13 -8.83 -20.03
CA SER A 17 22.88 -9.00 -19.29
C SER A 17 23.02 -8.35 -17.91
N ASN A 18 22.02 -7.54 -17.56
CA ASN A 18 21.62 -6.99 -16.24
C ASN A 18 21.65 -5.46 -16.17
N ASN A 19 20.45 -4.88 -16.28
CA ASN A 19 20.03 -3.53 -15.86
C ASN A 19 20.80 -2.33 -16.41
N GLY A 20 20.74 -2.11 -17.72
CA GLY A 20 21.11 -0.83 -18.35
C GLY A 20 20.28 -0.63 -19.61
N THR A 21 19.36 0.34 -19.58
CA THR A 21 18.56 0.81 -20.71
C THR A 21 19.49 1.25 -21.84
N LEU A 22 19.45 0.57 -22.98
CA LEU A 22 20.11 0.99 -24.23
C LEU A 22 19.04 1.55 -25.19
N PRO A 23 19.41 2.42 -26.15
CA PRO A 23 18.70 3.66 -26.46
C PRO A 23 17.39 3.46 -27.23
N TYR A 24 16.40 4.30 -26.88
CA TYR A 24 15.16 4.49 -27.62
C TYR A 24 15.44 4.77 -29.10
N SER A 25 14.65 4.21 -30.02
CA SER A 25 14.65 4.65 -31.42
C SER A 25 14.21 6.11 -31.47
N GLY A 26 15.16 7.02 -31.66
CA GLY A 26 14.93 8.47 -31.56
C GLY A 26 16.00 9.18 -30.73
N GLU A 27 16.75 8.47 -29.88
CA GLU A 27 17.81 9.04 -29.05
C GLU A 27 18.98 9.51 -29.90
N LEU A 28 19.27 10.81 -29.81
CA LEU A 28 20.31 11.47 -30.57
C LEU A 28 21.61 11.68 -29.75
N VAL A 29 21.60 11.36 -28.45
CA VAL A 29 22.74 11.52 -27.55
C VAL A 29 23.48 10.20 -27.35
N ILE A 30 24.65 10.11 -27.96
CA ILE A 30 25.56 8.99 -27.71
C ILE A 30 26.18 9.13 -26.31
N ASN A 31 26.13 8.07 -25.50
CA ASN A 31 26.66 8.00 -24.12
C ASN A 31 26.09 9.10 -23.20
N GLY A 32 24.78 9.32 -23.27
CA GLY A 32 24.07 10.27 -22.39
C GLY A 32 23.85 9.77 -20.96
N ASP A 33 23.85 8.46 -20.75
CA ASP A 33 23.41 7.76 -19.53
C ASP A 33 24.54 7.37 -18.57
N ALA A 34 25.80 7.76 -18.82
CA ALA A 34 27.00 7.41 -18.02
C ALA A 34 27.32 5.91 -17.86
N GLU A 35 26.35 5.01 -18.05
CA GLU A 35 26.40 3.56 -17.81
C GLU A 35 27.41 2.82 -18.65
N THR A 36 27.68 3.35 -19.84
CA THR A 36 28.73 2.87 -20.73
C THR A 36 30.14 3.04 -20.15
N GLY A 37 30.30 3.81 -19.06
CA GLY A 37 31.59 4.13 -18.47
C GLY A 37 32.47 4.95 -19.41
N ASP A 38 31.87 5.69 -20.35
CA ASP A 38 32.54 6.38 -21.44
C ASP A 38 32.24 7.89 -21.44
N THR A 39 33.29 8.71 -21.31
CA THR A 39 33.21 10.18 -21.35
C THR A 39 33.55 10.78 -22.72
N THR A 40 33.79 9.99 -23.76
CA THR A 40 34.35 10.46 -25.04
C THR A 40 33.45 11.42 -25.81
N ASN A 41 32.12 11.30 -25.66
CA ASN A 41 31.18 12.25 -26.27
C ASN A 41 31.01 13.55 -25.45
N TRP A 42 31.74 13.73 -24.34
CA TRP A 42 31.55 14.89 -23.46
C TRP A 42 32.82 15.74 -23.34
N VAL A 43 32.69 17.03 -23.61
CA VAL A 43 33.73 18.03 -23.35
C VAL A 43 33.42 18.72 -22.03
N GLY A 44 34.43 18.87 -21.17
CA GLY A 44 34.33 19.65 -19.93
C GLY A 44 33.97 18.85 -18.67
N VAL A 45 33.62 17.57 -18.78
CA VAL A 45 33.38 16.66 -17.64
C VAL A 45 34.66 16.46 -16.83
N SER A 46 34.55 16.37 -15.50
CA SER A 46 35.70 16.09 -14.64
C SER A 46 36.06 14.60 -14.62
N ALA A 47 35.09 13.73 -14.33
CA ALA A 47 35.17 12.27 -14.44
C ALA A 47 33.77 11.67 -14.23
N MET A 48 33.71 10.34 -14.10
CA MET A 48 32.53 9.60 -13.64
C MET A 48 32.69 9.14 -12.19
N ALA A 49 31.58 8.84 -11.53
CA ALA A 49 31.55 8.40 -10.15
C ALA A 49 30.55 7.25 -9.96
N THR A 50 30.81 6.35 -9.01
CA THR A 50 30.03 5.12 -8.75
C THR A 50 29.27 5.15 -7.42
N ASP A 51 29.35 6.25 -6.67
CA ASP A 51 28.95 6.35 -5.25
C ASP A 51 27.60 7.06 -5.03
N ASP A 52 27.08 7.76 -6.03
CA ASP A 52 25.82 8.51 -6.01
C ASP A 52 25.42 8.72 -7.46
N VAL A 53 24.61 7.79 -7.98
CA VAL A 53 24.17 7.63 -9.38
C VAL A 53 22.64 7.72 -9.42
N HIS A 54 22.05 8.12 -10.54
CA HIS A 54 20.59 8.22 -10.66
C HIS A 54 19.99 6.86 -11.06
N GLY A 55 20.56 6.26 -12.10
CA GLY A 55 20.34 4.88 -12.54
C GLY A 55 21.67 4.13 -12.66
N GLY A 56 21.61 2.80 -12.75
CA GLY A 56 22.77 1.96 -13.08
C GLY A 56 24.03 2.08 -12.18
N ALA A 57 25.21 2.14 -12.78
CA ALA A 57 26.53 1.96 -12.21
C ALA A 57 27.37 3.24 -12.16
N TYR A 58 27.09 4.25 -12.98
CA TYR A 58 27.92 5.47 -13.09
C TYR A 58 27.08 6.75 -13.16
N SER A 59 27.68 7.88 -12.77
CA SER A 59 27.17 9.21 -13.10
C SER A 59 28.32 10.12 -13.49
N PHE A 60 28.07 11.10 -14.36
CA PHE A 60 29.06 12.13 -14.68
C PHE A 60 29.13 13.17 -13.57
N TYR A 61 30.29 13.81 -13.40
CA TYR A 61 30.38 15.00 -12.55
C TYR A 61 31.33 16.08 -13.07
N ARG A 62 31.07 17.32 -12.65
CA ARG A 62 31.89 18.50 -12.89
C ARG A 62 32.14 19.28 -11.61
N ASN A 63 33.42 19.50 -11.28
CA ASN A 63 33.85 20.39 -10.19
C ASN A 63 34.09 21.82 -10.68
N GLY A 64 33.48 22.80 -9.99
CA GLY A 64 33.60 24.22 -10.30
C GLY A 64 33.05 24.62 -11.67
N SER A 65 33.06 25.93 -11.92
CA SER A 65 32.46 26.52 -13.12
C SER A 65 33.08 25.97 -14.41
N ALA A 66 32.25 25.47 -15.35
CA ALA A 66 32.63 25.20 -16.74
C ALA A 66 31.42 25.06 -17.66
N SER A 67 31.64 25.24 -18.96
CA SER A 67 30.75 24.73 -20.00
C SER A 67 31.03 23.24 -20.22
N VAL A 68 29.99 22.43 -20.12
CA VAL A 68 30.00 21.00 -20.45
C VAL A 68 29.06 20.80 -21.64
N TYR A 69 29.50 20.07 -22.67
CA TYR A 69 28.70 19.88 -23.88
C TYR A 69 29.13 18.63 -24.65
N THR A 70 28.25 18.16 -25.53
CA THR A 70 28.53 17.00 -26.40
C THR A 70 29.62 17.32 -27.41
N SER A 71 30.54 16.39 -27.70
CA SER A 71 31.62 16.61 -28.68
C SER A 71 31.17 16.41 -30.13
N GLN A 72 30.12 15.62 -30.35
CA GLN A 72 29.54 15.39 -31.68
C GLN A 72 28.37 16.34 -31.96
N PHE A 73 28.25 16.78 -33.22
CA PHE A 73 27.12 17.57 -33.69
C PHE A 73 25.87 16.71 -33.83
N ILE A 74 24.75 17.22 -33.35
CA ILE A 74 23.42 16.66 -33.54
C ILE A 74 22.77 17.42 -34.68
N ALA A 75 22.29 16.71 -35.71
CA ALA A 75 21.57 17.34 -36.81
C ALA A 75 20.17 17.80 -36.36
N VAL A 76 19.78 19.01 -36.75
CA VAL A 76 18.50 19.62 -36.39
C VAL A 76 17.66 19.85 -37.64
N ASN A 77 16.48 19.25 -37.68
CA ASN A 77 15.40 19.54 -38.59
C ASN A 77 14.29 20.28 -37.82
N PRO A 78 14.16 21.61 -37.99
CA PRO A 78 13.15 22.36 -37.24
C PRO A 78 11.69 21.96 -37.50
N ALA A 79 11.40 21.16 -38.53
CA ALA A 79 10.07 20.59 -38.73
C ALA A 79 9.71 19.53 -37.67
N LEU A 80 10.72 18.91 -37.05
CA LEU A 80 10.54 17.89 -36.02
C LEU A 80 10.41 18.50 -34.62
N THR A 81 9.79 17.75 -33.72
CA THR A 81 9.76 18.05 -32.29
C THR A 81 10.87 17.29 -31.58
N TYR A 82 11.66 17.99 -30.78
CA TYR A 82 12.76 17.44 -29.98
C TYR A 82 12.43 17.53 -28.50
N ASN A 83 12.74 16.50 -27.72
CA ASN A 83 12.58 16.51 -26.28
C ASN A 83 13.91 16.26 -25.58
N LEU A 84 14.46 17.29 -24.93
CA LEU A 84 15.69 17.21 -24.14
C LEU A 84 15.34 16.90 -22.69
N THR A 85 15.95 15.87 -22.10
CA THR A 85 15.83 15.61 -20.66
C THR A 85 17.18 15.27 -20.03
N GLY A 86 17.27 15.44 -18.71
CA GLY A 86 18.47 15.07 -17.95
C GLY A 86 18.27 15.16 -16.45
N TRP A 87 18.96 14.29 -15.70
CA TRP A 87 18.93 14.24 -14.24
C TRP A 87 20.18 14.88 -13.64
N PHE A 88 20.01 15.69 -12.58
CA PHE A 88 21.09 16.47 -11.98
C PHE A 88 21.03 16.46 -10.46
N LYS A 89 22.19 16.44 -9.78
CA LYS A 89 22.31 16.54 -8.31
C LYS A 89 23.58 17.30 -7.92
N SER A 90 23.54 18.07 -6.84
CA SER A 90 24.73 18.71 -6.26
C SER A 90 25.41 17.80 -5.24
N ASN A 91 26.72 17.66 -5.27
CA ASN A 91 27.47 16.81 -4.34
C ASN A 91 28.81 17.45 -3.94
N GLY A 92 28.83 18.78 -3.83
CA GLY A 92 30.00 19.56 -3.43
C GLY A 92 29.86 20.15 -2.03
N THR A 93 30.98 20.39 -1.34
CA THR A 93 30.98 21.07 -0.04
C THR A 93 30.66 22.56 -0.12
N GLY A 94 30.59 23.13 -1.34
CA GLY A 94 30.18 24.50 -1.59
C GLY A 94 28.69 24.78 -1.44
N GLY A 95 27.83 23.76 -1.39
CA GLY A 95 26.37 23.89 -1.38
C GLY A 95 25.73 23.60 -2.75
N ASN A 96 24.57 24.21 -3.04
CA ASN A 96 23.81 23.93 -4.26
C ASN A 96 24.50 24.44 -5.52
N SER A 97 24.58 23.57 -6.53
CA SER A 97 25.18 23.85 -7.83
C SER A 97 24.25 24.73 -8.68
N THR A 98 24.80 25.68 -9.42
CA THR A 98 24.04 26.53 -10.35
C THR A 98 24.14 25.97 -11.76
N LEU A 99 22.99 25.66 -12.36
CA LEU A 99 22.86 25.00 -13.66
C LEU A 99 22.20 25.92 -14.70
N TYR A 100 22.78 25.93 -15.90
CA TYR A 100 22.06 26.25 -17.12
C TYR A 100 22.13 25.01 -18.03
N PHE A 101 21.04 24.64 -18.69
CA PHE A 101 20.94 23.42 -19.50
C PHE A 101 20.06 23.66 -20.75
N GLY A 102 20.55 23.24 -21.91
CA GLY A 102 19.89 23.44 -23.20
C GLY A 102 20.82 23.14 -24.38
N PHE A 103 20.90 24.04 -25.35
CA PHE A 103 21.54 23.82 -26.64
C PHE A 103 22.57 24.90 -27.02
N MET A 104 23.63 24.49 -27.72
CA MET A 104 24.47 25.37 -28.54
C MET A 104 24.03 25.25 -30.01
N PRO A 105 23.30 26.21 -30.58
CA PRO A 105 22.84 26.14 -31.97
C PRO A 105 23.91 26.54 -32.98
N TYR A 106 23.91 25.88 -34.14
CA TYR A 106 24.82 26.08 -35.26
C TYR A 106 24.05 26.11 -36.58
N ASP A 107 24.54 26.91 -37.53
CA ASP A 107 23.98 26.97 -38.88
C ASP A 107 24.38 25.76 -39.74
N ALA A 108 23.89 25.72 -40.98
CA ALA A 108 24.17 24.63 -41.93
C ALA A 108 25.67 24.42 -42.23
N ASN A 109 26.52 25.42 -41.98
CA ASN A 109 27.97 25.36 -42.17
C ASN A 109 28.71 25.04 -40.86
N GLN A 110 27.98 24.61 -39.82
CA GLN A 110 28.52 24.33 -38.49
C GLN A 110 29.24 25.53 -37.87
N VAL A 111 28.74 26.74 -38.13
CA VAL A 111 29.17 27.96 -37.43
C VAL A 111 28.14 28.31 -36.36
N MET A 112 28.61 28.50 -35.12
CA MET A 112 27.74 28.80 -33.98
C MET A 112 26.89 30.04 -34.26
N ILE A 113 25.60 29.95 -33.97
CA ILE A 113 24.67 31.07 -34.04
C ILE A 113 24.72 31.79 -32.70
N GLN A 114 24.93 33.10 -32.71
CA GLN A 114 24.93 33.92 -31.50
C GLN A 114 23.63 34.72 -31.39
N SER A 115 23.15 34.98 -30.17
CA SER A 115 21.89 35.72 -29.97
C SER A 115 21.82 37.07 -30.71
N LYS A 116 22.92 37.83 -30.78
CA LYS A 116 23.00 39.10 -31.53
C LYS A 116 22.75 38.96 -33.04
N GLU A 117 22.93 37.78 -33.61
CA GLU A 117 22.76 37.54 -35.05
C GLU A 117 21.29 37.30 -35.40
N ILE A 118 20.47 36.90 -34.43
CA ILE A 118 19.06 36.52 -34.62
C ILE A 118 18.10 37.41 -33.82
N ASN A 119 18.57 38.15 -32.82
CA ASN A 119 17.74 38.95 -31.93
C ASN A 119 17.57 40.39 -32.44
N ALA A 120 16.79 40.50 -33.52
CA ALA A 120 16.40 41.76 -34.13
C ALA A 120 15.40 42.55 -33.26
N ILE A 121 15.61 43.87 -33.13
CA ILE A 121 14.65 44.76 -32.46
C ILE A 121 13.60 45.20 -33.49
N ALA A 122 12.38 44.66 -33.36
CA ALA A 122 11.27 44.99 -34.25
C ALA A 122 10.97 46.51 -34.26
N GLY A 123 10.79 47.08 -35.46
CA GLY A 123 10.55 48.50 -35.64
C GLY A 123 11.79 49.40 -35.55
N SER A 124 12.99 48.82 -35.45
CA SER A 124 14.26 49.58 -35.48
C SER A 124 14.87 49.72 -36.88
N ASP A 125 14.26 49.14 -37.91
CA ASP A 125 14.74 49.22 -39.29
C ASP A 125 14.84 50.66 -39.80
N THR A 126 15.96 50.96 -40.45
CA THR A 126 16.23 52.26 -41.06
C THR A 126 17.28 52.11 -42.17
N THR A 127 17.82 53.22 -42.67
CA THR A 127 18.92 53.20 -43.65
C THR A 127 20.06 54.10 -43.21
N LEU A 128 21.27 53.80 -43.69
CA LEU A 128 22.42 54.70 -43.56
C LEU A 128 22.17 55.99 -44.32
N TYR A 129 22.33 57.12 -43.64
CA TYR A 129 22.20 58.45 -44.24
C TYR A 129 23.38 58.77 -45.17
N GLU A 130 24.59 58.32 -44.80
CA GLU A 130 25.81 58.42 -45.61
C GLU A 130 26.63 57.13 -45.51
N SER A 131 27.59 56.92 -46.42
CA SER A 131 28.45 55.74 -46.39
C SER A 131 29.33 55.70 -45.14
N CYS A 132 29.56 54.52 -44.57
CA CYS A 132 30.48 54.29 -43.45
C CYS A 132 31.63 53.34 -43.83
N ASN A 133 32.75 53.48 -43.13
CA ASN A 133 33.87 52.55 -43.16
C ASN A 133 33.86 51.64 -41.92
N SER A 134 34.44 50.46 -42.03
CA SER A 134 34.52 49.48 -40.94
C SER A 134 35.24 49.99 -39.68
N ASN A 135 36.04 51.05 -39.79
CA ASN A 135 36.75 51.66 -38.67
C ASN A 135 36.01 52.83 -38.01
N ASP A 136 34.86 53.22 -38.51
CA ASP A 136 34.14 54.39 -38.00
C ASP A 136 33.59 54.13 -36.59
N SER A 137 33.80 55.09 -35.69
CA SER A 137 33.26 55.08 -34.33
C SER A 137 31.89 55.77 -34.22
N VAL A 138 31.44 56.42 -35.29
CA VAL A 138 30.12 57.05 -35.39
C VAL A 138 29.56 56.76 -36.78
N ILE A 139 28.32 56.30 -36.86
CA ILE A 139 27.57 56.18 -38.11
C ILE A 139 26.34 57.09 -38.08
N LYS A 140 25.84 57.44 -39.27
CA LYS A 140 24.61 58.24 -39.42
C LYS A 140 23.51 57.41 -40.03
N VAL A 141 22.37 57.34 -39.36
CA VAL A 141 21.16 56.65 -39.82
C VAL A 141 20.01 57.63 -39.99
N VAL A 142 19.04 57.33 -40.85
CA VAL A 142 17.91 58.22 -41.13
C VAL A 142 17.02 58.39 -39.90
N ASP A 143 16.68 57.30 -39.22
CA ASP A 143 15.92 57.32 -37.97
C ASP A 143 16.45 56.32 -36.95
N ALA A 144 16.69 56.78 -35.73
CA ALA A 144 17.04 55.95 -34.58
C ALA A 144 16.19 56.30 -33.34
N SER A 145 15.03 56.92 -33.55
CA SER A 145 14.11 57.31 -32.47
C SER A 145 13.73 56.12 -31.59
N GLY A 146 13.56 54.93 -32.17
CA GLY A 146 13.27 53.66 -31.48
C GLY A 146 14.48 52.89 -30.93
N TRP A 147 15.71 53.28 -31.25
CA TRP A 147 16.91 52.52 -30.87
C TRP A 147 17.27 52.65 -29.38
N THR A 148 17.87 51.64 -28.79
CA THR A 148 18.26 51.60 -27.38
C THR A 148 19.78 51.66 -27.20
N THR A 149 20.26 52.66 -26.44
CA THR A 149 21.69 52.72 -26.08
C THR A 149 21.99 51.73 -24.96
N GLY A 150 23.06 50.95 -25.07
CA GLY A 150 23.43 50.00 -24.03
C GLY A 150 24.61 49.12 -24.39
N GLN A 151 25.00 48.26 -23.45
CA GLN A 151 26.11 47.31 -23.61
C GLN A 151 25.83 46.28 -24.69
N TYR A 152 24.58 45.84 -24.80
CA TYR A 152 24.22 44.66 -25.57
C TYR A 152 23.69 44.96 -26.97
N TYR A 153 23.55 46.23 -27.35
CA TYR A 153 22.98 46.60 -28.65
C TYR A 153 24.08 46.75 -29.70
N VAL A 154 23.81 46.26 -30.90
CA VAL A 154 24.70 46.29 -32.08
C VAL A 154 23.92 46.75 -33.31
N VAL A 155 24.64 47.20 -34.33
CA VAL A 155 24.06 47.57 -35.62
C VAL A 155 24.25 46.41 -36.59
N ALA A 156 23.15 45.87 -37.09
CA ALA A 156 23.14 44.94 -38.21
C ALA A 156 23.04 45.71 -39.53
N TYR A 157 23.83 45.30 -40.52
CA TYR A 157 23.84 45.88 -41.86
C TYR A 157 23.22 44.91 -42.86
N GLU A 158 22.76 45.46 -43.99
CA GLU A 158 22.19 44.68 -45.10
C GLU A 158 20.93 43.90 -44.68
N THR A 159 20.07 44.55 -43.87
CA THR A 159 18.90 43.93 -43.23
C THR A 159 17.68 43.81 -44.15
N ASP A 160 16.80 42.84 -43.88
CA ASP A 160 15.54 42.63 -44.58
C ASP A 160 14.36 43.28 -43.84
N ASP A 161 13.99 44.50 -44.24
CA ASP A 161 12.89 45.29 -43.66
C ASP A 161 11.47 44.88 -44.16
N SER A 162 11.33 43.80 -44.93
CA SER A 162 10.02 43.33 -45.43
C SER A 162 9.13 42.75 -44.33
N GLY A 163 9.69 42.49 -43.14
CA GLY A 163 9.05 41.75 -42.06
C GLY A 163 9.24 40.24 -42.14
N SER A 164 9.94 39.73 -43.16
CA SER A 164 10.25 38.30 -43.33
C SER A 164 11.54 37.86 -42.65
N TYR A 165 12.42 38.80 -42.28
CA TYR A 165 13.68 38.56 -41.56
C TYR A 165 14.60 37.52 -42.22
N THR A 166 14.58 37.43 -43.54
CA THR A 166 15.39 36.47 -44.30
C THR A 166 16.90 36.75 -44.23
N ASP A 167 17.30 37.88 -43.63
CA ASP A 167 18.69 38.24 -43.36
C ASP A 167 19.28 37.51 -42.14
N LEU A 168 18.46 36.84 -41.34
CA LEU A 168 18.90 36.14 -40.13
C LEU A 168 19.40 34.71 -40.44
N PRO A 169 20.39 34.17 -39.70
CA PRO A 169 21.26 34.88 -38.76
C PRO A 169 22.16 35.90 -39.47
N ASN A 170 22.07 37.18 -39.07
CA ASN A 170 22.80 38.27 -39.70
C ASN A 170 24.18 38.44 -39.04
N ARG A 171 25.23 38.09 -39.77
CA ARG A 171 26.63 38.20 -39.30
C ARG A 171 27.32 39.50 -39.69
N ASN A 172 26.67 40.37 -40.47
CA ASN A 172 27.15 41.71 -40.79
C ASN A 172 26.81 42.66 -39.62
N LEU A 173 27.53 42.54 -38.51
CA LEU A 173 27.27 43.32 -37.30
C LEU A 173 28.41 44.32 -37.03
N SER A 174 28.08 45.43 -36.35
CA SER A 174 29.07 46.27 -35.69
C SER A 174 29.83 45.49 -34.61
N ASP A 175 30.93 46.05 -34.11
CA ASP A 175 31.69 45.45 -33.02
C ASP A 175 30.78 45.06 -31.85
N SER A 176 31.15 43.98 -31.17
CA SER A 176 30.49 43.53 -29.95
C SER A 176 31.50 42.92 -29.01
N VAL A 177 31.68 43.49 -27.80
CA VAL A 177 32.44 42.84 -26.72
C VAL A 177 31.51 42.50 -25.57
N SER A 178 31.64 41.28 -25.05
CA SER A 178 30.88 40.75 -23.92
C SER A 178 31.26 41.36 -22.55
N ASN A 179 31.98 42.48 -22.52
CA ASN A 179 32.55 43.08 -21.32
C ASN A 179 31.77 44.35 -20.89
N THR A 180 31.96 44.79 -19.64
CA THR A 180 31.32 45.97 -19.07
C THR A 180 31.64 47.26 -19.87
N GLY A 181 30.62 47.85 -20.50
CA GLY A 181 30.71 49.13 -21.24
C GLY A 181 29.58 49.26 -22.27
N ARG A 182 29.15 50.47 -22.63
CA ARG A 182 28.05 50.68 -23.59
C ARG A 182 28.57 50.55 -25.03
N ASN A 183 28.06 49.58 -25.79
CA ASN A 183 28.47 49.36 -27.17
C ASN A 183 27.88 50.43 -28.09
N ILE A 184 26.55 50.59 -28.07
CA ILE A 184 25.93 51.83 -28.53
C ILE A 184 25.90 52.79 -27.34
N SER A 185 26.81 53.77 -27.32
CA SER A 185 27.04 54.66 -26.19
C SER A 185 26.08 55.85 -26.14
N SER A 186 25.71 56.38 -27.31
CA SER A 186 24.75 57.47 -27.45
C SER A 186 24.10 57.46 -28.83
N LYS A 187 22.88 58.00 -28.87
CA LYS A 187 22.15 58.37 -30.08
C LYS A 187 21.77 59.85 -30.00
N THR A 188 22.08 60.64 -31.01
CA THR A 188 21.77 62.09 -31.02
C THR A 188 21.13 62.50 -32.33
N ALA A 189 20.00 63.20 -32.25
CA ALA A 189 19.29 63.71 -33.42
C ALA A 189 20.02 64.91 -34.04
N GLY A 190 20.24 64.87 -35.35
CA GLY A 190 20.72 65.96 -36.18
C GLY A 190 19.68 66.36 -37.24
N PRO A 191 20.01 67.28 -38.15
CA PRO A 191 19.10 67.71 -39.23
C PRO A 191 18.94 66.61 -40.28
N GLY A 192 17.90 65.78 -40.15
CA GLY A 192 17.54 64.73 -41.12
C GLY A 192 18.27 63.39 -40.93
N TYR A 193 19.01 63.21 -39.83
CA TYR A 193 19.68 61.96 -39.47
C TYR A 193 19.90 61.87 -37.95
N TRP A 194 20.29 60.68 -37.48
CA TRP A 194 20.75 60.41 -36.12
C TRP A 194 22.19 59.93 -36.13
N ASN A 195 23.04 60.50 -35.26
CA ASN A 195 24.38 59.96 -35.02
C ASN A 195 24.29 58.80 -34.01
N ILE A 196 24.77 57.62 -34.39
CA ILE A 196 24.95 56.47 -33.52
C ILE A 196 26.43 56.38 -33.17
N THR A 197 26.76 56.59 -31.90
CA THR A 197 28.15 56.59 -31.43
C THR A 197 28.48 55.27 -30.75
N PHE A 198 29.46 54.56 -31.31
CA PHE A 198 30.02 53.36 -30.71
C PHE A 198 30.92 53.73 -29.51
N GLY A 199 30.78 53.00 -28.41
CA GLY A 199 31.50 53.29 -27.17
C GLY A 199 32.92 52.77 -27.12
N VAL A 200 33.55 52.95 -25.96
CA VAL A 200 34.85 52.36 -25.62
C VAL A 200 34.62 51.32 -24.54
N ILE A 201 34.95 50.06 -24.82
CA ILE A 201 34.78 48.93 -23.89
C ILE A 201 36.16 48.39 -23.55
N SER A 202 36.50 48.34 -22.26
CA SER A 202 37.81 47.87 -21.78
C SER A 202 39.02 48.54 -22.49
N GLY A 203 38.89 49.84 -22.84
CA GLY A 203 39.93 50.60 -23.54
C GLY A 203 39.96 50.43 -25.06
N VAL A 204 39.06 49.61 -25.63
CA VAL A 204 38.95 49.37 -27.07
C VAL A 204 37.76 50.13 -27.66
N GLN A 205 38.03 51.03 -28.60
CA GLN A 205 36.99 51.75 -29.35
C GLN A 205 36.23 50.77 -30.25
N GLN A 206 34.93 50.65 -30.01
CA GLN A 206 34.01 49.87 -30.83
C GLN A 206 33.75 50.58 -32.16
N ARG A 207 33.55 49.82 -33.24
CA ARG A 207 33.49 50.33 -34.61
C ARG A 207 32.34 49.74 -35.41
N ALA A 208 32.07 50.37 -36.55
CA ALA A 208 31.05 49.94 -37.50
C ALA A 208 31.28 48.53 -38.07
N MET A 209 32.53 48.08 -38.16
CA MET A 209 32.96 46.75 -38.66
C MET A 209 32.56 46.38 -40.10
N LYS A 210 31.76 47.21 -40.77
CA LYS A 210 31.33 47.05 -42.17
C LYS A 210 31.59 48.32 -42.97
N ASN A 211 32.11 48.16 -44.19
CA ASN A 211 32.07 49.20 -45.21
C ASN A 211 30.69 49.12 -45.89
N ALA A 212 29.89 50.18 -45.83
CA ALA A 212 28.54 50.19 -46.39
C ALA A 212 28.22 51.55 -47.04
N SER A 213 27.51 51.53 -48.16
CA SER A 213 27.14 52.76 -48.88
C SER A 213 25.93 53.46 -48.24
N ALA A 214 25.77 54.76 -48.51
CA ALA A 214 24.53 55.48 -48.21
C ALA A 214 23.30 54.72 -48.76
N GLY A 215 22.21 54.68 -48.00
CA GLY A 215 20.99 53.93 -48.32
C GLY A 215 21.01 52.44 -47.93
N THR A 216 22.13 51.91 -47.42
CA THR A 216 22.17 50.52 -46.89
C THR A 216 21.19 50.37 -45.73
N LYS A 217 20.37 49.33 -45.77
CA LYS A 217 19.42 48.99 -44.69
C LYS A 217 20.18 48.54 -43.45
N VAL A 218 19.77 49.05 -42.29
CA VAL A 218 20.36 48.72 -40.99
C VAL A 218 19.27 48.54 -39.94
N ARG A 219 19.55 47.71 -38.94
CA ARG A 219 18.65 47.40 -37.82
C ARG A 219 19.41 47.30 -36.52
N GLU A 220 18.78 47.63 -35.40
CA GLU A 220 19.34 47.36 -34.08
C GLU A 220 19.09 45.90 -33.69
N HIS A 221 20.14 45.21 -33.24
CA HIS A 221 20.07 43.86 -32.67
C HIS A 221 20.56 43.86 -31.23
N ALA A 222 20.20 42.85 -30.43
CA ALA A 222 20.57 42.74 -29.02
C ALA A 222 21.25 41.41 -28.64
N TYR A 223 22.35 41.47 -27.90
CA TYR A 223 23.06 40.32 -27.35
C TYR A 223 22.56 39.98 -25.93
N THR A 224 21.80 38.90 -25.78
CA THR A 224 21.13 38.56 -24.51
C THR A 224 21.69 37.30 -23.86
N SER A 225 22.08 36.31 -24.65
CA SER A 225 22.70 35.07 -24.16
C SER A 225 23.71 34.53 -25.17
N THR A 226 24.63 33.69 -24.69
CA THR A 226 25.56 32.97 -25.57
C THR A 226 24.93 31.73 -26.19
N TYR A 227 24.07 31.03 -25.43
CA TYR A 227 23.45 29.75 -25.79
C TYR A 227 21.94 29.76 -25.51
N GLN A 228 21.25 28.69 -25.93
CA GLN A 228 19.84 28.44 -25.60
C GLN A 228 19.77 27.59 -24.33
N TYR A 229 18.97 28.02 -23.34
CA TYR A 229 18.89 27.39 -22.01
C TYR A 229 17.46 26.96 -21.69
N ASP A 230 16.84 26.26 -22.64
CA ASP A 230 15.40 25.95 -22.60
C ASP A 230 15.01 25.02 -21.44
N ALA A 231 15.91 24.13 -21.00
CA ALA A 231 15.60 23.14 -19.97
C ALA A 231 15.90 23.62 -18.54
N ALA A 232 16.93 24.45 -18.37
CA ALA A 232 17.21 25.10 -17.10
C ALA A 232 17.97 26.41 -17.33
N ALA A 233 17.56 27.50 -16.69
CA ALA A 233 18.29 28.77 -16.69
C ALA A 233 18.48 29.27 -15.26
N ASN A 234 19.73 29.35 -14.79
CA ASN A 234 20.09 29.74 -13.42
C ASN A 234 19.44 28.85 -12.33
N ALA A 235 19.20 27.58 -12.62
CA ALA A 235 18.57 26.65 -11.69
C ALA A 235 19.50 26.31 -10.52
N LYS A 236 18.93 26.14 -9.32
CA LYS A 236 19.66 25.72 -8.12
C LYS A 236 19.43 24.23 -7.90
N VAL A 237 20.43 23.44 -8.28
CA VAL A 237 20.37 21.97 -8.19
C VAL A 237 20.58 21.56 -6.73
N SER A 238 19.62 20.81 -6.20
CA SER A 238 19.61 20.31 -4.82
C SER A 238 20.75 19.33 -4.57
N ASN A 239 21.25 19.28 -3.34
CA ASN A 239 22.18 18.23 -2.91
C ASN A 239 21.49 17.00 -2.28
N LEU A 240 20.18 17.06 -2.08
CA LEU A 240 19.41 15.99 -1.43
C LEU A 240 18.98 14.93 -2.44
N THR A 241 18.35 15.36 -3.53
CA THR A 241 17.72 14.49 -4.52
C THR A 241 18.22 14.79 -5.93
N TRP A 242 18.20 13.76 -6.77
CA TRP A 242 18.33 13.92 -8.22
C TRP A 242 17.08 14.64 -8.74
N THR A 243 17.28 15.67 -9.56
CA THR A 243 16.20 16.49 -10.12
C THR A 243 16.25 16.41 -11.64
N ARG A 244 15.10 16.11 -12.26
CA ARG A 244 14.97 16.09 -13.72
C ARG A 244 14.71 17.49 -14.25
N TYR A 245 15.43 17.87 -15.29
CA TYR A 245 15.18 19.08 -16.08
C TYR A 245 14.86 18.65 -17.53
N ASN A 246 13.92 19.35 -18.18
CA ASN A 246 13.50 19.02 -19.54
C ASN A 246 13.12 20.26 -20.36
N ALA A 247 13.14 20.11 -21.69
CA ALA A 247 12.63 21.10 -22.64
C ALA A 247 12.16 20.44 -23.93
N THR A 248 11.11 21.00 -24.53
CA THR A 248 10.60 20.58 -25.85
C THR A 248 10.84 21.67 -26.88
N MET A 249 11.45 21.33 -28.01
CA MET A 249 11.75 22.24 -29.13
C MET A 249 10.96 21.84 -30.37
N ASN A 250 10.24 22.77 -31.00
CA ASN A 250 9.54 22.53 -32.26
C ASN A 250 9.50 23.80 -33.11
N GLY A 251 9.91 23.77 -34.37
CA GLY A 251 9.90 24.94 -35.25
C GLY A 251 10.99 25.97 -34.94
N GLU A 252 11.08 26.99 -35.82
CA GLU A 252 12.02 28.10 -35.67
C GLU A 252 11.31 29.37 -35.23
N ILE A 253 12.01 30.20 -34.47
CA ILE A 253 11.60 31.58 -34.26
C ILE A 253 11.94 32.43 -35.49
N LEU A 254 11.08 33.38 -35.84
CA LEU A 254 11.33 34.31 -36.95
C LEU A 254 12.51 35.25 -36.64
N TYR A 255 12.52 35.82 -35.43
CA TYR A 255 13.60 36.64 -34.87
C TYR A 255 13.47 36.68 -33.34
N GLY A 256 14.57 36.94 -32.62
CA GLY A 256 14.56 37.01 -31.16
C GLY A 256 15.07 35.75 -30.47
N VAL A 257 15.16 35.80 -29.14
CA VAL A 257 15.58 34.67 -28.29
C VAL A 257 14.43 34.06 -27.46
N SER A 258 13.17 34.46 -27.71
CA SER A 258 11.97 34.07 -26.96
C SER A 258 10.77 34.01 -27.90
N PRO A 259 9.92 32.95 -27.85
CA PRO A 259 9.68 32.07 -26.71
C PRO A 259 10.61 30.85 -26.60
N ASN A 260 10.74 30.35 -25.36
CA ASN A 260 11.36 29.05 -25.06
C ASN A 260 10.68 27.95 -25.89
N GLY A 261 11.44 26.97 -26.37
CA GLY A 261 10.91 25.85 -27.16
C GLY A 261 10.88 26.05 -28.68
N LYS A 262 11.53 27.12 -29.19
CA LYS A 262 11.77 27.33 -30.63
C LYS A 262 13.27 27.37 -30.93
N TRP A 263 13.68 26.80 -32.05
CA TRP A 263 15.04 26.92 -32.55
C TRP A 263 15.34 28.35 -32.98
N TRP A 264 16.55 28.85 -32.71
CA TRP A 264 17.01 30.11 -33.31
C TRP A 264 17.02 30.00 -34.83
N HIS A 265 16.59 31.06 -35.51
CA HIS A 265 16.46 31.07 -36.97
C HIS A 265 17.75 30.62 -37.66
N GLY A 266 17.66 29.60 -38.52
CA GLY A 266 18.80 29.05 -39.28
C GLY A 266 19.54 27.90 -38.60
N THR A 267 19.08 27.42 -37.44
CA THR A 267 19.71 26.30 -36.73
C THR A 267 19.56 25.00 -37.52
N ARG A 268 20.67 24.34 -37.85
CA ARG A 268 20.70 23.04 -38.55
C ARG A 268 21.57 21.99 -37.85
N TYR A 269 22.40 22.41 -36.90
CA TYR A 269 23.09 21.52 -35.98
C TYR A 269 23.05 22.08 -34.56
N ALA A 270 23.18 21.22 -33.56
CA ALA A 270 23.30 21.62 -32.17
C ALA A 270 24.25 20.71 -31.39
N HIS A 271 24.76 21.23 -30.27
CA HIS A 271 25.27 20.40 -29.17
C HIS A 271 24.33 20.55 -27.98
N ILE A 272 24.19 19.48 -27.19
CA ILE A 272 23.60 19.60 -25.85
C ILE A 272 24.64 20.24 -24.95
N MET A 273 24.19 21.19 -24.13
CA MET A 273 25.07 22.06 -23.39
C MET A 273 24.55 22.34 -21.99
N MET A 274 25.48 22.42 -21.05
CA MET A 274 25.22 22.93 -19.73
C MET A 274 26.34 23.86 -19.23
N LEU A 275 25.98 24.91 -18.50
CA LEU A 275 26.91 25.64 -17.66
C LEU A 275 26.85 25.06 -16.25
N ALA A 276 27.80 24.18 -15.96
CA ALA A 276 27.92 23.53 -14.66
C ALA A 276 28.57 24.49 -13.65
N ASN A 277 27.95 24.63 -12.48
CA ASN A 277 28.42 25.46 -11.37
C ASN A 277 28.73 26.91 -11.79
N ASN A 278 27.85 27.55 -12.56
CA ASN A 278 28.15 28.84 -13.19
C ASN A 278 28.60 29.90 -12.17
N GLY A 279 29.83 30.42 -12.33
CA GLY A 279 30.42 31.42 -11.43
C GLY A 279 30.84 30.89 -10.06
N GLN A 280 30.77 29.57 -9.83
CA GLN A 280 31.05 28.94 -8.54
C GLN A 280 32.43 28.25 -8.52
N ALA A 281 33.04 28.22 -7.33
CA ALA A 281 34.37 27.67 -7.10
C ALA A 281 34.42 26.14 -7.22
N ALA A 282 35.63 25.57 -7.26
CA ALA A 282 35.86 24.12 -7.38
C ALA A 282 35.28 23.26 -6.23
N THR A 283 34.83 23.88 -5.14
CA THR A 283 34.14 23.21 -4.03
C THR A 283 32.69 22.82 -4.37
N PHE A 284 32.11 23.37 -5.44
CA PHE A 284 30.82 22.96 -5.98
C PHE A 284 31.02 21.83 -6.97
N LYS A 285 30.19 20.79 -6.88
CA LYS A 285 30.24 19.60 -7.72
C LYS A 285 28.83 19.32 -8.24
N LEU A 286 28.64 19.46 -9.54
CA LEU A 286 27.41 19.10 -10.22
C LEU A 286 27.57 17.68 -10.74
N ARG A 287 26.66 16.78 -10.35
CA ARG A 287 26.47 15.48 -10.97
C ARG A 287 25.35 15.55 -11.98
N PHE A 288 25.46 14.75 -13.04
CA PHE A 288 24.42 14.61 -14.03
C PHE A 288 24.43 13.20 -14.62
N ASP A 289 23.27 12.78 -15.08
CA ASP A 289 23.00 11.43 -15.55
C ASP A 289 21.80 11.40 -16.48
N ASP A 290 21.63 10.33 -17.26
CA ASP A 290 20.48 10.09 -18.13
C ASP A 290 20.14 11.30 -19.04
N ILE A 291 21.15 11.84 -19.75
CA ILE A 291 20.93 12.95 -20.68
C ILE A 291 20.40 12.42 -22.01
N THR A 292 19.15 12.74 -22.33
CA THR A 292 18.46 12.24 -23.53
C THR A 292 18.02 13.38 -24.45
N LEU A 293 18.06 13.16 -25.76
CA LEU A 293 17.45 14.05 -26.75
C LEU A 293 16.79 13.21 -27.84
N ASP A 294 15.46 13.16 -27.81
CA ASP A 294 14.68 12.36 -28.73
C ASP A 294 13.98 13.22 -29.78
N THR A 295 13.99 12.79 -31.05
CA THR A 295 13.11 13.34 -32.10
C THR A 295 11.84 12.53 -32.22
N TYR A 296 10.68 13.18 -32.12
CA TYR A 296 9.41 12.56 -32.52
C TYR A 296 9.34 12.52 -34.05
N THR A 297 9.61 11.35 -34.62
CA THR A 297 9.19 10.98 -35.98
C THR A 297 8.25 9.79 -35.84
N GLY A 298 6.95 10.06 -35.71
CA GLY A 298 5.94 9.05 -35.46
C GLY A 298 4.78 9.58 -34.62
N ALA A 299 3.69 8.82 -34.62
CA ALA A 299 2.45 9.16 -33.95
C ALA A 299 2.66 9.65 -32.50
N MET A 300 2.06 10.78 -32.13
CA MET A 300 2.24 11.38 -30.82
C MET A 300 1.33 10.75 -29.78
N TRP A 301 1.91 10.22 -28.70
CA TRP A 301 1.12 9.83 -27.54
C TRP A 301 0.55 11.07 -26.83
N ASN A 302 -0.76 11.09 -26.64
CA ASN A 302 -1.48 12.09 -25.88
C ASN A 302 -2.18 11.40 -24.70
N SER A 303 -1.80 11.75 -23.46
CA SER A 303 -2.41 11.21 -22.24
C SER A 303 -3.86 11.65 -22.00
N SER A 304 -4.33 12.69 -22.68
CA SER A 304 -5.63 13.35 -22.42
C SER A 304 -6.69 13.16 -23.50
N CYS A 305 -6.30 12.82 -24.74
CA CYS A 305 -7.19 12.45 -25.85
C CYS A 305 -8.41 13.34 -26.13
N GLY A 306 -8.30 14.65 -25.85
CA GLY A 306 -9.32 15.63 -26.21
C GLY A 306 -10.73 15.32 -25.68
N SER A 307 -10.89 15.20 -24.35
CA SER A 307 -12.15 14.96 -23.61
C SER A 307 -12.72 13.54 -23.61
N PHE A 308 -12.06 12.58 -24.27
CA PHE A 308 -12.39 11.16 -24.14
C PHE A 308 -11.41 10.51 -23.15
N THR A 309 -11.77 10.52 -21.86
CA THR A 309 -10.90 10.12 -20.74
C THR A 309 -10.89 8.61 -20.47
N LYS A 310 -11.19 7.75 -21.45
CA LYS A 310 -11.63 6.39 -21.15
C LYS A 310 -10.56 5.28 -21.19
N SER A 311 -9.31 5.59 -21.56
CA SER A 311 -8.25 4.59 -21.81
C SER A 311 -6.86 4.93 -21.25
N GLY A 312 -6.67 6.08 -20.60
CA GLY A 312 -5.36 6.50 -20.09
C GLY A 312 -4.41 7.11 -21.14
N GLY A 313 -4.83 7.23 -22.40
CA GLY A 313 -4.18 7.99 -23.47
C GLY A 313 -4.40 7.38 -24.86
N CYS A 314 -3.86 7.98 -25.91
CA CYS A 314 -4.08 7.61 -27.31
C CYS A 314 -2.96 8.15 -28.22
N TYR A 315 -2.90 7.68 -29.46
CA TYR A 315 -1.94 8.18 -30.44
C TYR A 315 -2.60 9.12 -31.47
N GLU A 316 -1.96 10.28 -31.69
CA GLU A 316 -2.34 11.27 -32.69
C GLU A 316 -1.47 11.19 -33.94
N PHE A 317 -2.12 11.36 -35.09
CA PHE A 317 -1.53 11.31 -36.42
C PHE A 317 -1.91 12.58 -37.17
N ASP A 318 -0.93 13.26 -37.76
CA ASP A 318 -1.09 14.58 -38.40
C ASP A 318 -1.54 14.52 -39.88
N GLY A 319 -1.51 13.34 -40.50
CA GLY A 319 -1.84 13.12 -41.90
C GLY A 319 -0.77 13.57 -42.90
N ILE A 320 0.48 13.74 -42.47
CA ILE A 320 1.63 14.09 -43.31
C ILE A 320 2.61 12.91 -43.39
N ASP A 321 3.16 12.48 -42.26
CA ASP A 321 4.16 11.39 -42.19
C ASP A 321 4.02 10.47 -40.96
N ASP A 322 3.07 10.75 -40.05
CA ASP A 322 2.81 9.89 -38.88
C ASP A 322 2.23 8.52 -39.28
N THR A 323 2.90 7.45 -38.86
CA THR A 323 2.53 6.04 -39.13
C THR A 323 3.02 5.13 -37.99
N MET A 324 2.47 3.91 -37.90
CA MET A 324 3.08 2.83 -37.13
C MET A 324 3.14 1.55 -37.96
N ASP A 325 4.32 0.94 -38.06
CA ASP A 325 4.53 -0.36 -38.69
C ASP A 325 4.55 -1.46 -37.63
N ILE A 326 3.49 -2.26 -37.60
CA ILE A 326 3.31 -3.37 -36.65
C ILE A 326 4.03 -4.64 -37.14
N GLY A 327 4.60 -4.62 -38.36
CA GLY A 327 5.41 -5.70 -38.91
C GLY A 327 4.59 -6.83 -39.53
N THR A 328 5.19 -8.03 -39.56
CA THR A 328 4.69 -9.21 -40.28
C THR A 328 4.26 -10.36 -39.36
N GLY A 329 4.23 -10.16 -38.05
CA GLY A 329 3.91 -11.20 -37.05
C GLY A 329 2.49 -11.79 -37.14
N PHE A 330 1.69 -11.29 -38.08
CA PHE A 330 0.29 -11.62 -38.28
C PHE A 330 0.07 -12.30 -39.65
N ASN A 331 0.38 -13.60 -39.76
CA ASN A 331 0.23 -14.37 -40.99
C ASN A 331 -0.67 -15.60 -40.80
N ALA A 332 -1.65 -15.79 -41.70
CA ALA A 332 -2.54 -16.94 -41.86
C ALA A 332 -3.45 -17.29 -40.66
N VAL A 333 -4.68 -16.77 -40.67
CA VAL A 333 -5.79 -17.16 -39.78
C VAL A 333 -7.05 -17.43 -40.59
N ASP A 334 -7.82 -18.44 -40.22
CA ASP A 334 -9.10 -18.79 -40.88
C ASP A 334 -10.21 -17.77 -40.54
N GLU A 335 -10.06 -17.04 -39.43
CA GLU A 335 -10.99 -16.01 -38.98
C GLU A 335 -10.23 -14.83 -38.36
N LEU A 336 -10.82 -13.64 -38.40
CA LEU A 336 -10.18 -12.40 -37.97
C LEU A 336 -11.19 -11.43 -37.38
N THR A 337 -10.80 -10.69 -36.35
CA THR A 337 -11.47 -9.43 -35.99
C THR A 337 -10.43 -8.36 -35.72
N VAL A 338 -10.67 -7.13 -36.20
CA VAL A 338 -9.93 -5.92 -35.82
C VAL A 338 -10.89 -4.93 -35.17
N SER A 339 -10.47 -4.32 -34.06
CA SER A 339 -11.23 -3.31 -33.31
C SER A 339 -10.33 -2.15 -32.95
N PHE A 340 -10.83 -0.92 -33.06
CA PHE A 340 -10.17 0.27 -32.53
C PHE A 340 -11.16 1.43 -32.36
N TRP A 341 -10.79 2.38 -31.52
CA TRP A 341 -11.44 3.68 -31.46
C TRP A 341 -10.76 4.64 -32.43
N LEU A 342 -11.56 5.42 -33.14
CA LEU A 342 -11.13 6.32 -34.19
C LEU A 342 -11.75 7.71 -33.98
N TYR A 343 -10.90 8.74 -34.02
CA TYR A 343 -11.30 10.14 -34.13
C TYR A 343 -10.76 10.72 -35.44
N ALA A 344 -11.61 10.80 -36.46
CA ALA A 344 -11.18 11.29 -37.77
C ALA A 344 -11.28 12.83 -37.86
N LYS A 345 -10.17 13.49 -38.16
CA LYS A 345 -10.13 14.90 -38.59
C LYS A 345 -10.38 14.97 -40.10
N LYS A 346 -10.31 16.17 -40.68
CA LYS A 346 -10.43 16.36 -42.13
C LYS A 346 -9.23 15.72 -42.84
N GLN A 347 -9.51 14.78 -43.76
CA GLN A 347 -8.48 14.13 -44.57
C GLN A 347 -8.09 14.99 -45.79
N SER A 348 -6.80 15.00 -46.13
CA SER A 348 -6.24 15.68 -47.32
C SER A 348 -6.27 14.79 -48.57
N SER A 349 -6.29 13.47 -48.37
CA SER A 349 -6.42 12.42 -49.38
C SER A 349 -7.21 11.25 -48.79
N ASN A 350 -7.56 10.22 -49.57
CA ASN A 350 -8.16 9.01 -49.00
C ASN A 350 -7.11 8.33 -48.13
N ALA A 351 -7.38 8.24 -46.83
CA ALA A 351 -6.40 7.88 -45.84
C ALA A 351 -6.70 6.53 -45.19
N TRP A 352 -5.66 5.79 -44.81
CA TRP A 352 -5.78 4.45 -44.23
C TRP A 352 -5.62 4.53 -42.72
N ALA A 353 -6.68 4.24 -41.96
CA ALA A 353 -6.59 4.18 -40.51
C ALA A 353 -5.85 2.91 -40.05
N LEU A 354 -6.12 1.79 -40.72
CA LEU A 354 -5.45 0.51 -40.54
C LEU A 354 -5.35 -0.17 -41.90
N ASN A 355 -4.18 -0.73 -42.24
CA ASN A 355 -3.96 -1.39 -43.52
C ASN A 355 -3.02 -2.58 -43.40
N LYS A 356 -3.39 -3.71 -44.00
CA LYS A 356 -2.47 -4.81 -44.30
C LYS A 356 -2.00 -4.66 -45.74
N TYR A 357 -0.70 -4.49 -45.93
CA TYR A 357 -0.11 -4.13 -47.22
C TYR A 357 1.00 -5.10 -47.63
N LEU A 358 0.84 -5.73 -48.79
CA LEU A 358 1.93 -6.39 -49.50
C LEU A 358 2.37 -5.57 -50.72
N SER A 359 1.40 -5.08 -51.50
CA SER A 359 1.64 -4.30 -52.71
C SER A 359 0.42 -3.45 -53.07
N THR A 360 0.56 -2.61 -54.10
CA THR A 360 -0.54 -1.75 -54.56
C THR A 360 -1.75 -2.47 -55.12
N SER A 361 -1.66 -3.78 -55.39
CA SER A 361 -2.75 -4.64 -55.88
C SER A 361 -2.98 -5.83 -54.94
N ASP A 362 -2.53 -5.70 -53.69
CA ASP A 362 -2.66 -6.71 -52.65
C ASP A 362 -2.61 -6.02 -51.28
N ALA A 363 -3.75 -5.42 -50.91
CA ALA A 363 -3.95 -4.70 -49.67
C ALA A 363 -5.41 -4.73 -49.23
N TRP A 364 -5.62 -4.75 -47.92
CA TRP A 364 -6.94 -4.60 -47.32
C TRP A 364 -6.85 -3.77 -46.05
N GLY A 365 -7.90 -3.02 -45.75
CA GLY A 365 -7.89 -2.16 -44.57
C GLY A 365 -9.13 -1.30 -44.42
N ILE A 366 -9.08 -0.42 -43.43
CA ILE A 366 -10.15 0.53 -43.14
C ILE A 366 -9.66 1.93 -43.54
N ARG A 367 -10.43 2.61 -44.39
CA ARG A 367 -10.07 3.95 -44.88
C ARG A 367 -11.08 4.98 -44.45
N VAL A 368 -10.60 6.21 -44.30
CA VAL A 368 -11.42 7.41 -44.21
C VAL A 368 -11.24 8.20 -45.49
N LEU A 369 -12.32 8.39 -46.23
CA LEU A 369 -12.33 9.06 -47.51
C LEU A 369 -12.40 10.57 -47.34
N THR A 370 -11.95 11.30 -48.37
CA THR A 370 -12.08 12.77 -48.42
C THR A 370 -13.53 13.27 -48.38
N THR A 371 -14.51 12.39 -48.67
CA THR A 371 -15.95 12.66 -48.56
C THR A 371 -16.46 12.67 -47.12
N GLY A 372 -15.70 12.10 -46.18
CA GLY A 372 -16.13 11.84 -44.79
C GLY A 372 -16.74 10.46 -44.57
N ASP A 373 -16.77 9.61 -45.60
CA ASP A 373 -17.18 8.21 -45.45
C ASP A 373 -16.02 7.37 -44.89
N ILE A 374 -16.37 6.36 -44.10
CA ILE A 374 -15.45 5.28 -43.70
C ILE A 374 -15.82 4.02 -44.47
N ASP A 375 -14.81 3.33 -45.00
CA ASP A 375 -15.02 2.07 -45.72
C ASP A 375 -14.10 0.94 -45.25
N LEU A 376 -14.62 -0.28 -45.39
CA LEU A 376 -13.80 -1.49 -45.42
C LEU A 376 -13.42 -1.73 -46.88
N TYR A 377 -12.12 -1.64 -47.17
CA TYR A 377 -11.58 -1.72 -48.51
C TYR A 377 -10.73 -2.96 -48.72
N ASP A 378 -10.88 -3.55 -49.90
CA ASP A 378 -10.16 -4.73 -50.34
C ASP A 378 -9.79 -4.57 -51.82
N ASP A 379 -8.52 -4.83 -52.14
CA ASP A 379 -7.95 -4.81 -53.49
C ASP A 379 -7.30 -6.18 -53.83
N ILE A 380 -7.74 -7.25 -53.17
CA ILE A 380 -7.31 -8.61 -53.46
C ILE A 380 -7.98 -9.06 -54.77
N ASP A 381 -7.19 -9.69 -55.65
CA ASP A 381 -7.58 -10.19 -56.97
C ASP A 381 -7.82 -9.13 -58.08
N GLY A 382 -7.36 -7.89 -57.88
CA GLY A 382 -7.29 -6.86 -58.94
C GLY A 382 -8.63 -6.23 -59.31
N VAL A 383 -9.57 -6.17 -58.35
CA VAL A 383 -10.84 -5.45 -58.48
C VAL A 383 -11.01 -4.51 -57.28
N ASP A 384 -10.70 -3.22 -57.48
CA ASP A 384 -10.91 -2.15 -56.49
C ASP A 384 -12.37 -2.10 -56.00
N GLN A 385 -12.68 -2.60 -54.79
CA GLN A 385 -14.04 -2.55 -54.24
C GLN A 385 -14.09 -2.16 -52.77
N ALA A 386 -14.90 -1.13 -52.46
CA ALA A 386 -15.37 -0.89 -51.10
C ALA A 386 -16.42 -1.95 -50.74
N ARG A 387 -16.15 -2.78 -49.74
CA ARG A 387 -17.05 -3.84 -49.27
C ARG A 387 -18.21 -3.27 -48.46
N TYR A 388 -17.93 -2.24 -47.68
CA TYR A 388 -18.91 -1.45 -46.92
C TYR A 388 -18.47 0.01 -46.92
N ALA A 389 -19.41 0.95 -47.05
CA ALA A 389 -19.14 2.38 -46.91
C ALA A 389 -20.30 3.06 -46.18
N THR A 390 -20.00 3.90 -45.20
CA THR A 390 -21.00 4.71 -44.49
C THR A 390 -20.41 6.04 -44.06
N ALA A 391 -21.25 7.06 -43.99
CA ALA A 391 -20.83 8.39 -43.55
C ALA A 391 -20.53 8.41 -42.05
N ILE A 392 -19.42 9.03 -41.67
CA ILE A 392 -19.11 9.42 -40.28
C ILE A 392 -18.98 10.94 -40.19
N SER A 393 -19.27 11.51 -39.02
CA SER A 393 -19.00 12.94 -38.80
C SER A 393 -17.55 13.12 -38.36
N LYS A 394 -16.86 14.10 -38.96
CA LYS A 394 -15.53 14.50 -38.50
C LYS A 394 -15.58 15.04 -37.07
N ASP A 395 -14.42 15.02 -36.42
CA ASP A 395 -14.20 15.56 -35.09
C ASP A 395 -15.04 14.83 -33.99
N GLN A 396 -15.30 13.53 -34.17
CA GLN A 396 -16.03 12.67 -33.25
C GLN A 396 -15.38 11.29 -33.11
N TRP A 397 -15.52 10.68 -31.93
CA TRP A 397 -15.07 9.33 -31.65
C TRP A 397 -16.07 8.28 -32.15
N TYR A 398 -15.56 7.26 -32.83
CA TYR A 398 -16.29 6.08 -33.25
C TYR A 398 -15.53 4.83 -32.84
N HIS A 399 -16.25 3.80 -32.41
CA HIS A 399 -15.71 2.46 -32.24
C HIS A 399 -15.93 1.68 -33.53
N ILE A 400 -14.83 1.22 -34.14
CA ILE A 400 -14.84 0.55 -35.44
C ILE A 400 -14.44 -0.91 -35.23
N VAL A 401 -15.24 -1.83 -35.77
CA VAL A 401 -14.92 -3.26 -35.76
C VAL A 401 -15.18 -3.87 -37.15
N ALA A 402 -14.20 -4.61 -37.66
CA ALA A 402 -14.35 -5.43 -38.87
C ALA A 402 -14.00 -6.88 -38.54
N ALA A 403 -14.90 -7.82 -38.90
CA ALA A 403 -14.74 -9.24 -38.64
C ALA A 403 -14.85 -10.07 -39.93
N MET A 404 -14.07 -11.14 -40.01
CA MET A 404 -14.09 -12.19 -41.02
C MET A 404 -14.40 -13.51 -40.34
N SER A 405 -15.48 -14.17 -40.74
CA SER A 405 -15.84 -15.51 -40.25
C SER A 405 -15.88 -16.54 -41.39
N ASP A 406 -15.58 -17.79 -41.07
CA ASP A 406 -15.82 -18.91 -41.99
C ASP A 406 -17.33 -19.02 -42.25
N ASN A 407 -17.72 -19.25 -43.51
CA ASN A 407 -19.11 -19.47 -43.86
C ASN A 407 -19.61 -20.88 -43.47
N GLY A 408 -18.72 -21.75 -42.99
CA GLY A 408 -19.00 -23.09 -42.51
C GLY A 408 -19.17 -24.15 -43.61
N TYR A 409 -18.94 -23.80 -44.88
CA TYR A 409 -19.05 -24.70 -46.04
C TYR A 409 -17.72 -25.32 -46.47
N GLY A 410 -16.59 -24.88 -45.89
CA GLY A 410 -15.26 -25.41 -46.19
C GLY A 410 -14.81 -25.18 -47.65
N ASP A 411 -15.41 -24.19 -48.31
CA ASP A 411 -15.17 -23.83 -49.71
C ASP A 411 -14.18 -22.66 -49.89
N GLY A 412 -13.66 -22.12 -48.77
CA GLY A 412 -12.73 -20.99 -48.75
C GLY A 412 -13.40 -19.63 -48.95
N ASN A 413 -14.73 -19.54 -48.84
CA ASN A 413 -15.46 -18.28 -48.85
C ASN A 413 -15.73 -17.79 -47.42
N TYR A 414 -15.49 -16.51 -47.16
CA TYR A 414 -15.68 -15.90 -45.84
C TYR A 414 -16.79 -14.86 -45.85
N THR A 415 -17.39 -14.65 -44.69
CA THR A 415 -18.37 -13.58 -44.45
C THR A 415 -17.67 -12.42 -43.75
N ASN A 416 -17.81 -11.22 -44.31
CA ASN A 416 -17.22 -10.00 -43.73
C ASN A 416 -18.31 -9.14 -43.10
N THR A 417 -18.07 -8.72 -41.86
CA THR A 417 -19.05 -8.00 -41.05
C THR A 417 -18.41 -6.73 -40.52
N PHE A 418 -19.09 -5.59 -40.69
CA PHE A 418 -18.58 -4.29 -40.28
C PHE A 418 -19.51 -3.64 -39.26
N TYR A 419 -18.95 -3.12 -38.17
CA TYR A 419 -19.70 -2.50 -37.07
C TYR A 419 -19.17 -1.10 -36.78
N ILE A 420 -20.10 -0.19 -36.49
CA ILE A 420 -19.80 1.14 -35.96
C ILE A 420 -20.59 1.32 -34.67
N ASN A 421 -19.89 1.68 -33.59
CA ASN A 421 -20.48 1.91 -32.27
C ASN A 421 -21.33 0.70 -31.80
N GLY A 422 -20.78 -0.51 -31.92
CA GLY A 422 -21.45 -1.76 -31.54
C GLY A 422 -22.60 -2.20 -32.47
N THR A 423 -22.93 -1.43 -33.51
CA THR A 423 -24.05 -1.72 -34.42
C THR A 423 -23.54 -2.17 -35.78
N GLN A 424 -24.04 -3.31 -36.28
CA GLN A 424 -23.70 -3.82 -37.61
C GLN A 424 -24.19 -2.88 -38.71
N ILE A 425 -23.35 -2.66 -39.72
CA ILE A 425 -23.65 -1.88 -40.92
C ILE A 425 -23.83 -2.84 -42.11
N GLY A 426 -24.92 -2.68 -42.86
CA GLY A 426 -25.27 -3.56 -43.99
C GLY A 426 -26.05 -4.83 -43.56
N ASP A 427 -26.37 -5.69 -44.53
CA ASP A 427 -27.16 -6.92 -44.34
C ASP A 427 -26.31 -8.17 -44.07
N GLY A 428 -24.97 -8.07 -44.15
CA GLY A 428 -24.05 -9.19 -43.95
C GLY A 428 -24.06 -10.22 -45.08
N GLU A 429 -24.89 -10.06 -46.13
CA GLU A 429 -25.11 -11.05 -47.18
C GLU A 429 -24.40 -10.74 -48.52
N ASN A 430 -23.80 -9.54 -48.68
CA ASN A 430 -23.27 -9.08 -49.98
C ASN A 430 -21.76 -8.78 -50.06
N SER A 431 -20.95 -9.15 -49.05
CA SER A 431 -19.49 -9.01 -49.12
C SER A 431 -18.79 -10.36 -49.14
N THR A 432 -19.17 -11.24 -50.07
CA THR A 432 -18.43 -12.50 -50.29
C THR A 432 -17.08 -12.18 -50.95
N GLY A 433 -16.00 -12.61 -50.32
CA GLY A 433 -14.66 -12.37 -50.82
C GLY A 433 -13.62 -12.69 -49.76
N ASN A 434 -12.59 -13.43 -50.16
CA ASN A 434 -11.51 -13.82 -49.28
C ASN A 434 -10.42 -12.74 -49.28
N TRP A 435 -10.38 -11.93 -48.23
CA TRP A 435 -9.29 -10.99 -47.92
C TRP A 435 -8.05 -11.65 -47.25
N SER A 436 -7.87 -12.98 -47.38
CA SER A 436 -6.79 -13.76 -46.74
C SER A 436 -5.39 -13.57 -47.32
N SER A 437 -5.11 -12.52 -48.09
CA SER A 437 -3.71 -12.22 -48.39
C SER A 437 -3.06 -11.64 -47.14
N PHE A 438 -2.62 -12.54 -46.27
CA PHE A 438 -1.93 -12.20 -45.04
C PHE A 438 -0.44 -11.96 -45.27
N ALA A 439 0.06 -12.06 -46.51
CA ALA A 439 1.43 -11.66 -46.80
C ALA A 439 1.57 -10.13 -46.64
N GLY A 440 2.77 -9.63 -46.28
CA GLY A 440 3.03 -8.20 -46.13
C GLY A 440 2.95 -7.68 -44.69
N ARG A 441 2.91 -6.36 -44.51
CA ARG A 441 3.05 -5.68 -43.21
C ARG A 441 1.74 -5.01 -42.79
N LEU A 442 1.48 -4.96 -41.48
CA LEU A 442 0.34 -4.23 -40.92
C LEU A 442 0.79 -2.81 -40.55
N TYR A 443 0.06 -1.81 -41.04
CA TYR A 443 0.30 -0.39 -40.78
C TYR A 443 -0.90 0.22 -40.08
N LEU A 444 -0.64 1.15 -39.16
CA LEU A 444 -1.62 2.13 -38.70
C LEU A 444 -1.32 3.47 -39.35
N ALA A 445 -2.39 4.19 -39.69
CA ALA A 445 -2.36 5.53 -40.25
C ALA A 445 -1.64 5.68 -41.62
N GLU A 446 -1.34 4.59 -42.33
CA GLU A 446 -0.69 4.64 -43.64
C GLU A 446 -1.08 3.45 -44.53
N ARG A 447 -0.92 3.61 -45.84
CA ARG A 447 -0.99 2.50 -46.79
C ARG A 447 0.24 1.57 -46.72
N GLY A 448 1.44 2.05 -46.38
CA GLY A 448 2.69 1.28 -46.49
C GLY A 448 3.48 1.54 -47.79
N SER A 449 3.13 2.59 -48.52
CA SER A 449 3.80 3.05 -49.74
C SER A 449 4.21 4.54 -49.64
N GLU A 450 4.40 5.05 -48.43
CA GLU A 450 4.64 6.46 -48.11
C GLU A 450 3.52 7.38 -48.64
N ALA A 451 2.27 6.92 -48.55
CA ALA A 451 1.10 7.64 -49.04
C ALA A 451 -0.18 7.28 -48.28
N GLY A 452 -1.18 8.17 -48.34
CA GLY A 452 -2.50 7.95 -47.74
C GLY A 452 -2.49 8.04 -46.21
N TYR A 453 -1.72 8.98 -45.67
CA TYR A 453 -1.58 9.22 -44.24
C TYR A 453 -2.90 9.67 -43.59
N PHE A 454 -3.23 9.07 -42.45
CA PHE A 454 -4.43 9.38 -41.68
C PHE A 454 -4.23 10.60 -40.78
N ASN A 455 -5.16 11.56 -40.86
CA ASN A 455 -5.21 12.71 -39.96
C ASN A 455 -6.27 12.48 -38.87
N GLY A 456 -5.85 12.27 -37.63
CA GLY A 456 -6.77 11.99 -36.54
C GLY A 456 -6.13 11.35 -35.33
N THR A 457 -6.92 10.63 -34.56
CA THR A 457 -6.46 9.91 -33.35
C THR A 457 -6.97 8.48 -33.40
N ILE A 458 -6.13 7.52 -33.00
CA ILE A 458 -6.48 6.09 -32.90
C ILE A 458 -6.15 5.61 -31.50
N ASP A 459 -7.00 4.76 -30.95
CA ASP A 459 -6.83 4.19 -29.62
C ASP A 459 -7.39 2.76 -29.51
N ASN A 460 -6.89 1.98 -28.54
CA ASN A 460 -7.29 0.61 -28.22
C ASN A 460 -7.38 -0.32 -29.44
N VAL A 461 -6.30 -0.38 -30.23
CA VAL A 461 -6.19 -1.31 -31.35
C VAL A 461 -6.09 -2.74 -30.80
N GLN A 462 -7.04 -3.59 -31.19
CA GLN A 462 -7.14 -4.98 -30.78
C GLN A 462 -7.37 -5.86 -32.00
N ILE A 463 -6.71 -7.02 -32.01
CA ILE A 463 -6.77 -7.98 -33.11
C ILE A 463 -7.02 -9.37 -32.52
N TRP A 464 -8.01 -10.08 -33.05
CA TRP A 464 -8.32 -11.46 -32.67
C TRP A 464 -8.16 -12.37 -33.87
N ASN A 465 -7.64 -13.57 -33.63
CA ASN A 465 -7.57 -14.67 -34.60
C ASN A 465 -8.88 -15.47 -34.70
N ARG A 466 -10.02 -14.80 -34.45
CA ARG A 466 -11.37 -15.35 -34.51
C ARG A 466 -12.37 -14.27 -34.88
N ALA A 467 -13.54 -14.67 -35.37
CA ALA A 467 -14.66 -13.76 -35.55
C ALA A 467 -15.33 -13.47 -34.18
N LEU A 468 -15.48 -12.20 -33.81
CA LEU A 468 -16.27 -11.81 -32.65
C LEU A 468 -17.77 -11.83 -32.99
N SER A 469 -18.58 -12.34 -32.07
CA SER A 469 -20.05 -12.27 -32.16
C SER A 469 -20.55 -10.84 -31.96
N ALA A 470 -21.79 -10.56 -32.41
CA ALA A 470 -22.41 -9.25 -32.20
C ALA A 470 -22.53 -8.87 -30.71
N SER A 471 -22.74 -9.85 -29.83
CA SER A 471 -22.79 -9.65 -28.37
C SER A 471 -21.44 -9.24 -27.80
N GLU A 472 -20.35 -9.86 -28.26
CA GLU A 472 -18.99 -9.49 -27.89
C GLU A 472 -18.61 -8.11 -28.42
N VAL A 473 -19.00 -7.77 -29.65
CA VAL A 473 -18.76 -6.44 -30.23
C VAL A 473 -19.55 -5.36 -29.49
N ALA A 474 -20.81 -5.63 -29.16
CA ALA A 474 -21.62 -4.74 -28.32
C ALA A 474 -21.00 -4.60 -26.91
N MET A 475 -20.45 -5.68 -26.36
CA MET A 475 -19.70 -5.61 -25.11
C MET A 475 -18.46 -4.73 -25.26
N LEU A 476 -17.65 -4.89 -26.31
CA LEU A 476 -16.45 -4.07 -26.58
C LEU A 476 -16.77 -2.57 -26.71
N TYR A 477 -17.88 -2.24 -27.38
CA TYR A 477 -18.34 -0.86 -27.51
C TYR A 477 -18.76 -0.28 -26.15
N ASN A 478 -19.61 -1.01 -25.42
CA ASN A 478 -20.11 -0.58 -24.12
C ASN A 478 -19.02 -0.63 -23.03
N SER A 479 -18.02 -1.49 -23.20
CA SER A 479 -16.86 -1.64 -22.33
C SER A 479 -15.82 -0.56 -22.54
N GLY A 480 -16.12 0.46 -23.35
CA GLY A 480 -15.24 1.60 -23.65
C GLY A 480 -14.85 2.44 -22.43
N ALA A 481 -14.79 1.88 -21.22
CA ALA A 481 -14.32 2.40 -19.94
C ALA A 481 -13.73 1.26 -19.04
N GLY A 482 -13.04 0.26 -19.60
CA GLY A 482 -12.25 -0.68 -18.79
C GLY A 482 -12.92 -2.00 -18.36
N MET A 483 -13.91 -2.53 -19.09
CA MET A 483 -14.39 -3.92 -18.86
C MET A 483 -13.62 -4.98 -19.66
N TYR A 484 -12.32 -4.78 -19.91
CA TYR A 484 -11.45 -5.78 -20.57
C TYR A 484 -11.21 -7.03 -19.70
N ASN A 485 -11.63 -6.98 -18.44
CA ASN A 485 -11.66 -8.09 -17.50
C ASN A 485 -12.95 -8.94 -17.59
N ARG A 486 -13.88 -8.63 -18.51
CA ARG A 486 -15.10 -9.39 -18.74
C ARG A 486 -15.08 -10.03 -20.11
N VAL A 487 -15.45 -11.29 -20.14
CA VAL A 487 -15.58 -12.09 -21.36
C VAL A 487 -17.05 -12.48 -21.49
N HIS A 488 -17.65 -12.27 -22.66
CA HIS A 488 -19.02 -12.71 -22.90
C HIS A 488 -19.10 -14.24 -22.87
N SER A 489 -20.21 -14.81 -22.41
CA SER A 489 -20.36 -16.28 -22.33
C SER A 489 -20.14 -16.97 -23.67
N ASP A 490 -20.56 -16.33 -24.77
CA ASP A 490 -20.39 -16.84 -26.14
C ASP A 490 -18.91 -17.03 -26.54
N ALA A 491 -17.99 -16.40 -25.83
CA ALA A 491 -16.55 -16.48 -26.09
C ALA A 491 -15.85 -17.62 -25.32
N THR A 492 -16.59 -18.39 -24.52
CA THR A 492 -16.04 -19.37 -23.59
C THR A 492 -16.77 -20.70 -23.70
N ASN A 493 -16.03 -21.80 -23.59
CA ASN A 493 -16.59 -23.15 -23.49
C ASN A 493 -16.15 -23.85 -22.20
N GLU A 494 -17.00 -24.77 -21.73
CA GLU A 494 -16.69 -25.63 -20.60
C GLU A 494 -15.42 -26.46 -20.84
N GLY A 495 -14.56 -26.54 -19.83
CA GLY A 495 -13.27 -27.26 -19.91
C GLY A 495 -12.14 -26.47 -20.56
N GLU A 496 -12.40 -25.27 -21.09
CA GLU A 496 -11.33 -24.41 -21.60
C GLU A 496 -10.42 -23.92 -20.48
N THR A 497 -9.13 -23.86 -20.80
CA THR A 497 -8.12 -23.29 -19.92
C THR A 497 -7.63 -21.97 -20.52
N TRP A 498 -7.85 -20.91 -19.77
CA TRP A 498 -7.55 -19.54 -20.12
C TRP A 498 -6.28 -19.08 -19.42
N GLN A 499 -5.43 -18.36 -20.13
CA GLN A 499 -4.26 -17.68 -19.57
C GLN A 499 -4.05 -16.39 -20.35
N VAL A 500 -3.60 -15.34 -19.66
CA VAL A 500 -3.23 -14.08 -20.30
C VAL A 500 -1.71 -14.06 -20.38
N CYS A 501 -1.16 -13.95 -21.58
CA CYS A 501 0.26 -13.76 -21.79
C CYS A 501 0.51 -12.36 -22.34
N VAL A 502 1.44 -11.64 -21.72
CA VAL A 502 1.82 -10.28 -22.13
C VAL A 502 3.27 -10.31 -22.58
N THR A 503 3.48 -9.85 -23.81
CA THR A 503 4.80 -9.59 -24.38
C THR A 503 4.93 -8.08 -24.49
N PRO A 504 5.71 -7.41 -23.63
CA PRO A 504 5.96 -5.99 -23.81
C PRO A 504 6.76 -5.80 -25.11
N ASN A 505 6.33 -4.91 -25.99
CA ASN A 505 7.02 -4.58 -27.25
C ASN A 505 7.22 -3.06 -27.30
N ASP A 506 8.45 -2.62 -27.60
CA ASP A 506 8.85 -1.21 -27.62
C ASP A 506 8.97 -0.62 -29.04
N GLY A 507 8.45 -1.34 -30.05
CA GLY A 507 8.55 -1.01 -31.46
C GLY A 507 9.78 -1.59 -32.17
N ASN A 508 10.81 -2.03 -31.43
CA ASN A 508 12.02 -2.60 -32.01
C ASN A 508 12.25 -4.06 -31.59
N TYR A 509 11.85 -4.43 -30.37
CA TYR A 509 12.01 -5.78 -29.84
C TYR A 509 10.82 -6.21 -28.98
N ASP A 510 10.51 -7.51 -29.03
CA ASP A 510 9.66 -8.17 -28.06
C ASP A 510 10.48 -8.48 -26.79
N GLY A 511 9.98 -8.05 -25.64
CA GLY A 511 10.48 -8.44 -24.33
C GLY A 511 10.08 -9.87 -23.95
N GLU A 512 10.44 -10.29 -22.75
CA GLU A 512 10.07 -11.63 -22.27
C GLU A 512 8.55 -11.73 -22.08
N THR A 513 7.95 -12.76 -22.67
CA THR A 513 6.52 -13.02 -22.52
C THR A 513 6.24 -13.62 -21.15
N LEU A 514 5.44 -12.93 -20.34
CA LEU A 514 5.00 -13.42 -19.05
C LEU A 514 3.53 -13.82 -19.12
N CYS A 515 3.20 -15.01 -18.62
CA CYS A 515 1.84 -15.51 -18.58
C CYS A 515 1.29 -15.50 -17.15
N SER A 516 -0.01 -15.23 -17.03
CA SER A 516 -0.77 -15.41 -15.80
C SER A 516 -0.84 -16.88 -15.39
N ALA A 517 -1.33 -17.15 -14.18
CA ALA A 517 -1.79 -18.49 -13.84
C ALA A 517 -2.93 -18.92 -14.78
N SER A 518 -3.05 -20.23 -15.01
CA SER A 518 -4.13 -20.80 -15.82
C SER A 518 -5.45 -20.82 -15.05
N LEU A 519 -6.54 -20.44 -15.73
CA LEU A 519 -7.92 -20.50 -15.27
C LEU A 519 -8.68 -21.56 -16.06
N THR A 520 -9.12 -22.63 -15.44
CA THR A 520 -9.95 -23.65 -16.09
C THR A 520 -11.42 -23.41 -15.78
N LEU A 521 -12.25 -23.28 -16.82
CA LEU A 521 -13.70 -23.15 -16.67
C LEU A 521 -14.30 -24.53 -16.36
N GLN A 522 -14.77 -24.72 -15.13
CA GLN A 522 -15.38 -25.98 -14.69
C GLN A 522 -16.89 -26.01 -14.94
N SER A 523 -17.43 -27.23 -15.07
CA SER A 523 -18.84 -27.50 -15.30
C SER A 523 -19.69 -27.24 -14.05
N GLY A 524 -20.91 -26.74 -14.29
CA GLY A 524 -22.09 -26.80 -13.42
C GLY A 524 -21.90 -26.59 -11.92
N CYS A 525 -22.23 -25.39 -11.44
CA CYS A 525 -22.62 -25.25 -10.04
C CYS A 525 -24.02 -25.88 -9.82
N THR A 526 -24.29 -26.37 -8.61
CA THR A 526 -25.61 -26.90 -8.24
C THR A 526 -26.32 -25.90 -7.32
N ALA A 527 -27.54 -25.48 -7.67
CA ALA A 527 -28.33 -24.63 -6.79
C ALA A 527 -28.76 -25.43 -5.53
N PRO A 528 -28.63 -24.87 -4.31
CA PRO A 528 -29.17 -25.49 -3.12
C PRO A 528 -30.68 -25.70 -3.25
N ALA A 529 -31.15 -26.90 -2.91
CA ALA A 529 -32.55 -27.26 -2.87
C ALA A 529 -32.79 -28.19 -1.68
N ASP A 530 -34.03 -28.24 -1.21
CA ASP A 530 -34.46 -29.20 -0.19
C ASP A 530 -34.21 -30.63 -0.68
N ASP A 531 -33.78 -31.53 0.20
CA ASP A 531 -33.37 -32.91 -0.11
C ASP A 531 -32.29 -33.06 -1.20
N LEU A 532 -31.37 -32.11 -1.34
CA LEU A 532 -30.32 -32.20 -2.36
C LEU A 532 -29.33 -33.31 -2.02
N ALA A 533 -29.47 -34.45 -2.72
CA ALA A 533 -28.55 -35.57 -2.64
C ALA A 533 -27.18 -35.21 -3.25
N ILE A 534 -26.14 -35.20 -2.43
CA ILE A 534 -24.76 -34.97 -2.83
C ILE A 534 -24.07 -36.34 -2.98
N THR A 535 -24.14 -36.91 -4.17
CA THR A 535 -23.54 -38.24 -4.46
C THR A 535 -22.08 -38.18 -4.90
N GLU A 536 -21.59 -37.00 -5.25
CA GLU A 536 -20.21 -36.70 -5.62
C GLU A 536 -19.81 -35.31 -5.13
N SER A 537 -18.52 -34.97 -5.16
CA SER A 537 -18.05 -33.63 -4.79
C SER A 537 -18.77 -32.57 -5.61
N THR A 538 -19.42 -31.62 -4.92
CA THR A 538 -20.36 -30.68 -5.51
C THR A 538 -20.01 -29.25 -5.12
N THR A 539 -19.98 -28.37 -6.12
CA THR A 539 -19.85 -26.93 -5.93
C THR A 539 -21.22 -26.27 -6.02
N LEU A 540 -21.62 -25.51 -5.00
CA LEU A 540 -22.91 -24.81 -5.01
C LEU A 540 -22.84 -23.52 -5.83
N CYS A 541 -23.97 -23.12 -6.41
CA CYS A 541 -24.08 -21.87 -7.16
C CYS A 541 -24.06 -20.66 -6.23
N ARG A 542 -23.18 -19.69 -6.50
CA ARG A 542 -23.14 -18.38 -5.82
C ARG A 542 -24.53 -17.77 -5.68
N GLY A 543 -24.81 -17.17 -4.53
CA GLY A 543 -26.05 -16.44 -4.30
C GLY A 543 -26.67 -16.70 -2.92
N THR A 544 -27.80 -16.04 -2.65
CA THR A 544 -28.60 -16.24 -1.45
C THR A 544 -29.84 -17.06 -1.79
N TYR A 545 -30.04 -18.17 -1.09
CA TYR A 545 -31.14 -19.11 -1.29
C TYR A 545 -31.97 -19.21 -0.02
N TYR A 546 -33.28 -19.07 -0.16
CA TYR A 546 -34.23 -19.28 0.92
C TYR A 546 -34.83 -20.68 0.76
N VAL A 547 -34.41 -21.62 1.60
CA VAL A 547 -34.77 -23.04 1.46
C VAL A 547 -35.27 -23.57 2.80
N THR A 548 -36.56 -23.87 2.91
CA THR A 548 -37.14 -24.48 4.10
C THR A 548 -36.93 -25.99 4.07
N ASP A 549 -36.44 -26.57 5.17
CA ASP A 549 -36.39 -28.02 5.39
C ASP A 549 -37.61 -28.44 6.22
N ALA A 550 -38.68 -28.86 5.53
CA ALA A 550 -39.94 -29.19 6.18
C ALA A 550 -39.96 -30.59 6.83
N ALA A 551 -39.07 -31.50 6.39
CA ALA A 551 -39.03 -32.89 6.83
C ALA A 551 -37.99 -33.15 7.94
N ALA A 552 -37.10 -32.19 8.20
CA ALA A 552 -36.01 -32.27 9.16
C ALA A 552 -35.05 -33.42 8.86
N ASP A 553 -34.80 -33.67 7.59
CA ASP A 553 -33.83 -34.60 7.04
C ASP A 553 -32.64 -33.89 6.37
N GLY A 554 -32.73 -32.59 6.13
CA GLY A 554 -31.62 -31.70 5.79
C GLY A 554 -31.59 -31.25 4.32
N ILE A 555 -31.16 -30.00 4.10
CA ILE A 555 -31.06 -29.44 2.74
C ILE A 555 -29.98 -30.13 1.91
N LEU A 556 -28.80 -30.34 2.49
CA LEU A 556 -27.67 -30.98 1.82
C LEU A 556 -27.42 -32.37 2.40
N LEU A 557 -27.57 -33.38 1.55
CA LEU A 557 -27.56 -34.80 1.91
C LEU A 557 -26.38 -35.54 1.24
N PRO A 558 -25.17 -35.53 1.82
CA PRO A 558 -24.05 -36.36 1.34
C PRO A 558 -24.37 -37.85 1.23
N GLY A 559 -25.28 -38.36 2.07
CA GLY A 559 -25.61 -39.78 2.15
C GLY A 559 -24.40 -40.66 2.49
N ASN A 560 -24.57 -41.99 2.47
CA ASN A 560 -23.57 -43.01 2.86
C ASN A 560 -22.28 -43.05 1.99
N ASN A 561 -22.01 -42.02 1.20
CA ASN A 561 -20.85 -41.91 0.33
C ASN A 561 -19.61 -41.44 1.12
N THR A 562 -18.42 -41.67 0.56
CA THR A 562 -17.16 -41.26 1.21
C THR A 562 -16.23 -40.52 0.25
N GLY A 563 -15.53 -39.49 0.74
CA GLY A 563 -14.58 -38.72 -0.06
C GLY A 563 -15.23 -37.57 -0.84
N ILE A 564 -16.35 -37.04 -0.33
CA ILE A 564 -17.12 -35.97 -0.97
C ILE A 564 -16.74 -34.62 -0.35
N THR A 565 -16.59 -33.61 -1.21
CA THR A 565 -16.46 -32.21 -0.81
C THR A 565 -17.71 -31.43 -1.23
N ILE A 566 -18.34 -30.76 -0.28
CA ILE A 566 -19.37 -29.75 -0.49
C ILE A 566 -18.67 -28.39 -0.42
N GLN A 567 -18.49 -27.75 -1.57
CA GLN A 567 -17.89 -26.43 -1.72
C GLN A 567 -18.99 -25.40 -1.95
N CYS A 568 -19.27 -24.54 -0.97
CA CYS A 568 -20.40 -23.62 -1.09
C CYS A 568 -20.12 -22.37 -1.94
N ASN A 569 -18.87 -22.07 -2.34
CA ASN A 569 -18.56 -21.01 -3.32
C ASN A 569 -19.38 -19.71 -3.12
N ASP A 570 -19.26 -19.06 -1.95
CA ASP A 570 -20.00 -17.83 -1.58
C ASP A 570 -21.53 -17.95 -1.60
N THR A 571 -22.04 -19.16 -1.34
CA THR A 571 -23.48 -19.42 -1.21
C THR A 571 -23.95 -19.17 0.22
N THR A 572 -25.03 -18.39 0.36
CA THR A 572 -25.78 -18.23 1.61
C THR A 572 -27.09 -19.00 1.53
N ILE A 573 -27.31 -19.94 2.46
CA ILE A 573 -28.55 -20.73 2.57
C ILE A 573 -29.29 -20.31 3.83
N ILE A 574 -30.54 -19.87 3.68
CA ILE A 574 -31.37 -19.31 4.76
C ILE A 574 -32.64 -20.15 4.93
N GLY A 575 -32.79 -20.77 6.10
CA GLY A 575 -34.00 -21.51 6.50
C GLY A 575 -35.06 -20.64 7.17
N ASP A 576 -36.07 -21.28 7.76
CA ASP A 576 -37.19 -20.65 8.49
C ASP A 576 -37.13 -20.84 10.02
N GLY A 577 -36.06 -21.46 10.51
CA GLY A 577 -35.83 -21.82 11.90
C GLY A 577 -36.03 -23.30 12.20
N THR A 578 -36.56 -24.08 11.25
CA THR A 578 -36.75 -25.53 11.37
C THR A 578 -35.73 -26.32 10.53
N GLY A 579 -35.63 -27.63 10.76
CA GLY A 579 -34.79 -28.54 9.97
C GLY A 579 -33.27 -28.31 10.03
N TYR A 580 -32.53 -28.94 9.13
CA TYR A 580 -31.06 -29.00 9.12
C TYR A 580 -30.46 -28.42 7.84
N GLY A 581 -29.34 -27.70 7.94
CA GLY A 581 -28.60 -27.23 6.76
C GLY A 581 -27.90 -28.38 6.04
N VAL A 582 -27.02 -29.07 6.76
CA VAL A 582 -26.38 -30.32 6.30
C VAL A 582 -26.74 -31.44 7.25
N TYR A 583 -27.19 -32.57 6.71
CA TYR A 583 -27.48 -33.77 7.49
C TYR A 583 -26.72 -34.96 6.93
N GLY A 584 -26.04 -35.70 7.80
CA GLY A 584 -25.39 -36.95 7.43
C GLY A 584 -25.48 -38.02 8.50
N SER A 585 -25.60 -39.27 8.07
CA SER A 585 -25.73 -40.43 8.95
C SER A 585 -24.98 -41.65 8.43
N ASN A 586 -24.00 -42.14 9.21
CA ASN A 586 -23.06 -43.21 8.84
C ASN A 586 -22.07 -42.82 7.71
N ASP A 587 -21.86 -41.53 7.51
CA ASP A 587 -21.04 -41.01 6.41
C ASP A 587 -19.60 -40.76 6.87
N HIS A 588 -18.64 -41.01 5.97
CA HIS A 588 -17.23 -40.96 6.30
C HIS A 588 -16.45 -40.11 5.29
N ASN A 589 -15.46 -39.35 5.73
CA ASN A 589 -14.63 -38.52 4.84
C ASN A 589 -15.46 -37.48 4.05
N ILE A 590 -16.24 -36.66 4.75
CA ILE A 590 -17.02 -35.57 4.15
C ILE A 590 -16.33 -34.24 4.47
N THR A 591 -16.10 -33.41 3.46
CA THR A 591 -15.58 -32.04 3.63
C THR A 591 -16.68 -31.03 3.35
N ILE A 592 -16.92 -30.11 4.28
CA ILE A 592 -17.89 -29.01 4.16
C ILE A 592 -17.12 -27.71 4.34
N THR A 593 -17.07 -26.89 3.29
CA THR A 593 -16.22 -25.69 3.29
C THR A 593 -16.82 -24.50 2.56
N GLY A 594 -16.59 -23.31 3.12
CA GLY A 594 -17.01 -22.03 2.55
C GLY A 594 -18.52 -21.79 2.56
N CYS A 595 -19.28 -22.48 3.42
CA CYS A 595 -20.73 -22.37 3.49
C CYS A 595 -21.20 -21.30 4.47
N ASP A 596 -22.21 -20.53 4.09
CA ASP A 596 -22.94 -19.63 4.99
C ASP A 596 -24.37 -20.16 5.20
N ILE A 597 -24.62 -20.81 6.34
CA ILE A 597 -25.90 -21.47 6.65
C ILE A 597 -26.56 -20.76 7.82
N ARG A 598 -27.79 -20.30 7.61
CA ARG A 598 -28.51 -19.45 8.57
C ARG A 598 -29.92 -19.94 8.83
N ASN A 599 -30.41 -19.69 10.04
CA ASN A 599 -31.82 -19.88 10.41
C ASN A 599 -32.31 -21.33 10.25
N TYR A 600 -31.50 -22.32 10.64
CA TYR A 600 -31.91 -23.73 10.77
C TYR A 600 -31.85 -24.18 12.22
N THR A 601 -32.50 -25.29 12.55
CA THR A 601 -32.44 -25.92 13.87
C THR A 601 -31.02 -26.42 14.18
N TYR A 602 -30.35 -27.06 13.21
CA TYR A 602 -28.89 -27.26 13.22
C TYR A 602 -28.31 -26.86 11.85
N SER A 603 -27.21 -26.12 11.84
CA SER A 603 -26.50 -25.83 10.60
C SER A 603 -25.86 -27.11 10.05
N ILE A 604 -25.32 -27.94 10.94
CA ILE A 604 -24.79 -29.27 10.64
C ILE A 604 -25.26 -30.27 11.69
N TYR A 605 -25.83 -31.37 11.23
CA TYR A 605 -26.15 -32.53 12.04
C TYR A 605 -25.45 -33.77 11.48
N GLY A 606 -24.61 -34.42 12.29
CA GLY A 606 -23.90 -35.64 11.93
C GLY A 606 -24.13 -36.75 12.97
N SER A 607 -24.51 -37.95 12.52
CA SER A 607 -24.74 -39.11 13.37
C SER A 607 -23.99 -40.34 12.87
N ALA A 608 -23.30 -41.08 13.75
CA ALA A 608 -22.49 -42.24 13.35
C ALA A 608 -21.38 -41.90 12.31
N SER A 609 -21.02 -40.62 12.18
CA SER A 609 -20.10 -40.11 11.15
C SER A 609 -18.64 -40.15 11.61
N SER A 610 -17.68 -40.19 10.69
CA SER A 610 -16.25 -40.07 11.04
C SER A 610 -15.43 -39.37 9.97
N HIS A 611 -14.32 -38.74 10.35
CA HIS A 611 -13.43 -38.00 9.42
C HIS A 611 -14.13 -36.87 8.65
N TRP A 612 -15.11 -36.20 9.26
CA TRP A 612 -15.63 -34.97 8.65
C TRP A 612 -14.67 -33.81 8.85
N ILE A 613 -14.46 -33.04 7.80
CA ILE A 613 -13.73 -31.78 7.81
C ILE A 613 -14.77 -30.68 7.63
N ILE A 614 -14.99 -29.90 8.68
CA ILE A 614 -15.89 -28.75 8.69
C ILE A 614 -15.01 -27.51 8.82
N GLU A 615 -14.80 -26.77 7.74
CA GLU A 615 -13.87 -25.64 7.76
C GLU A 615 -14.33 -24.39 7.03
N ARG A 616 -13.94 -23.21 7.56
CA ARG A 616 -14.19 -21.90 6.93
C ARG A 616 -15.67 -21.62 6.63
N ASN A 617 -16.57 -22.09 7.49
CA ASN A 617 -18.00 -21.86 7.35
C ASN A 617 -18.50 -20.75 8.29
N ASN A 618 -19.58 -20.09 7.89
CA ASN A 618 -20.32 -19.12 8.70
C ASN A 618 -21.68 -19.71 9.07
N PHE A 619 -21.98 -19.80 10.37
CA PHE A 619 -23.24 -20.37 10.84
C PHE A 619 -23.97 -19.41 11.76
N THR A 620 -25.26 -19.19 11.51
CA THR A 620 -26.12 -18.36 12.36
C THR A 620 -27.42 -19.08 12.70
N VAL A 621 -27.62 -19.44 13.96
CA VAL A 621 -28.84 -20.14 14.41
C VAL A 621 -29.78 -19.22 15.22
N PRO A 622 -31.11 -19.35 15.05
CA PRO A 622 -32.11 -18.43 15.60
C PRO A 622 -32.48 -18.75 17.06
N THR A 623 -33.45 -18.01 17.61
CA THR A 623 -33.96 -18.19 18.97
C THR A 623 -34.78 -19.48 19.13
N GLY A 624 -34.33 -20.45 19.93
CA GLY A 624 -34.96 -21.76 20.17
C GLY A 624 -34.00 -22.70 20.93
N ASN A 625 -34.37 -23.95 21.26
CA ASN A 625 -33.50 -24.92 21.97
C ASN A 625 -32.64 -25.76 20.99
N THR A 626 -31.45 -25.32 20.52
CA THR A 626 -30.52 -26.18 19.73
C THR A 626 -29.05 -25.71 19.66
N TYR A 627 -28.21 -26.53 19.02
CA TYR A 627 -26.80 -26.27 18.70
C TYR A 627 -26.61 -25.91 17.21
N SER A 628 -25.53 -25.22 16.84
CA SER A 628 -25.25 -25.00 15.40
C SER A 628 -24.62 -26.24 14.74
N ILE A 629 -23.58 -26.79 15.36
CA ILE A 629 -22.96 -28.04 14.92
C ILE A 629 -23.25 -29.11 15.97
N TYR A 630 -23.96 -30.15 15.57
CA TYR A 630 -24.29 -31.28 16.44
C TYR A 630 -23.73 -32.57 15.85
N LEU A 631 -22.77 -33.17 16.54
CA LEU A 631 -22.18 -34.45 16.15
C LEU A 631 -22.41 -35.49 17.25
N TYR A 632 -22.90 -36.65 16.85
CA TYR A 632 -23.28 -37.76 17.72
C TYR A 632 -22.68 -39.08 17.24
N LEU A 633 -22.03 -39.82 18.14
CA LEU A 633 -21.39 -41.12 17.88
C LEU A 633 -20.38 -41.09 16.72
N GLY A 634 -19.17 -40.58 16.93
CA GLY A 634 -18.24 -40.38 15.82
C GLY A 634 -16.77 -40.30 16.23
N LYS A 635 -15.88 -40.18 15.26
CA LYS A 635 -14.45 -39.99 15.52
C LYS A 635 -13.68 -39.30 14.40
N ASN A 636 -12.49 -38.79 14.75
CA ASN A 636 -11.52 -38.20 13.83
C ASN A 636 -12.05 -37.01 13.02
N HIS A 637 -12.99 -36.23 13.57
CA HIS A 637 -13.46 -35.02 12.93
C HIS A 637 -12.43 -33.88 13.06
N THR A 638 -12.44 -32.98 12.09
CA THR A 638 -11.67 -31.73 12.11
C THR A 638 -12.64 -30.57 11.92
N ILE A 639 -12.78 -29.72 12.94
CA ILE A 639 -13.68 -28.56 12.93
C ILE A 639 -12.81 -27.32 13.09
N ASN A 640 -12.47 -26.65 11.99
CA ASN A 640 -11.47 -25.58 12.01
C ASN A 640 -11.90 -24.29 11.31
N TYR A 641 -11.53 -23.13 11.85
CA TYR A 641 -11.76 -21.83 11.20
C TYR A 641 -13.23 -21.50 10.90
N ASN A 642 -14.18 -22.07 11.62
CA ASN A 642 -15.60 -21.74 11.47
C ASN A 642 -15.96 -20.54 12.35
N ASN A 643 -16.91 -19.74 11.89
CA ASN A 643 -17.51 -18.64 12.63
C ASN A 643 -18.98 -18.99 12.93
N VAL A 644 -19.29 -19.17 14.21
CA VAL A 644 -20.62 -19.61 14.66
C VAL A 644 -21.21 -18.56 15.58
N THR A 645 -22.44 -18.15 15.27
CA THR A 645 -23.23 -17.27 16.12
C THR A 645 -24.56 -17.92 16.48
N SER A 646 -24.84 -18.07 17.76
CA SER A 646 -26.13 -18.60 18.25
C SER A 646 -26.88 -17.56 19.08
N MET A 647 -28.18 -17.39 18.81
CA MET A 647 -29.01 -16.32 19.40
C MET A 647 -30.06 -16.81 20.42
N GLY A 648 -30.02 -18.08 20.82
CA GLY A 648 -31.07 -18.71 21.66
C GLY A 648 -30.93 -18.47 23.16
N THR A 649 -32.04 -18.61 23.89
CA THR A 649 -32.19 -18.08 25.26
C THR A 649 -32.00 -19.09 26.41
N ASN A 650 -31.98 -20.42 26.17
CA ASN A 650 -31.76 -21.46 27.20
C ASN A 650 -31.25 -22.79 26.57
N ASN A 651 -30.33 -23.52 27.23
CA ASN A 651 -29.82 -24.86 26.84
C ASN A 651 -29.07 -24.99 25.49
N ASN A 652 -28.77 -23.87 24.84
CA ASN A 652 -28.09 -23.87 23.55
C ASN A 652 -26.57 -23.95 23.67
N GLY A 653 -25.92 -24.24 22.53
CA GLY A 653 -24.49 -24.03 22.34
C GLY A 653 -24.11 -23.87 20.88
N ASP A 654 -22.86 -23.52 20.61
CA ASP A 654 -22.39 -23.45 19.23
C ASP A 654 -22.06 -24.84 18.72
N LEU A 655 -21.36 -25.64 19.53
CA LEU A 655 -20.94 -27.01 19.22
C LEU A 655 -21.40 -28.00 20.31
N ALA A 656 -22.08 -29.06 19.89
CA ALA A 656 -22.38 -30.24 20.70
C ALA A 656 -21.70 -31.48 20.13
N LEU A 657 -20.85 -32.11 20.94
CA LEU A 657 -20.03 -33.26 20.58
C LEU A 657 -20.31 -34.39 21.57
N TYR A 658 -21.21 -35.30 21.19
CA TYR A 658 -21.62 -36.42 22.02
C TYR A 658 -21.01 -37.74 21.52
N SER A 659 -20.26 -38.43 22.37
CA SER A 659 -19.52 -39.65 22.02
C SER A 659 -18.60 -39.45 20.79
N ILE A 660 -17.98 -38.28 20.70
CA ILE A 660 -17.04 -37.91 19.64
C ILE A 660 -15.62 -38.13 20.13
N ASN A 661 -14.84 -38.94 19.44
CA ASN A 661 -13.49 -39.31 19.87
C ASN A 661 -12.40 -38.83 18.91
N SER A 662 -11.19 -38.60 19.41
CA SER A 662 -9.98 -38.36 18.59
C SER A 662 -10.12 -37.22 17.58
N SER A 663 -10.91 -36.19 17.90
CA SER A 663 -11.24 -35.09 16.99
C SER A 663 -10.51 -33.80 17.36
N VAL A 664 -10.32 -32.93 16.37
CA VAL A 664 -9.66 -31.62 16.50
C VAL A 664 -10.69 -30.52 16.29
N ILE A 665 -10.73 -29.58 17.24
CA ILE A 665 -11.57 -28.38 17.18
C ILE A 665 -10.62 -27.19 17.33
N ALA A 666 -10.28 -26.53 16.22
CA ALA A 666 -9.22 -25.53 16.25
C ALA A 666 -9.55 -24.21 15.54
N TYR A 667 -9.12 -23.08 16.12
CA TYR A 667 -9.21 -21.76 15.49
C TYR A 667 -10.62 -21.32 15.08
N ASN A 668 -11.67 -21.83 15.75
CA ASN A 668 -13.03 -21.39 15.51
C ASN A 668 -13.34 -20.12 16.32
N LYS A 669 -14.24 -19.28 15.79
CA LYS A 669 -14.83 -18.14 16.48
C LYS A 669 -16.27 -18.49 16.83
N LEU A 670 -16.55 -18.61 18.12
CA LEU A 670 -17.82 -19.12 18.64
C LEU A 670 -18.44 -18.04 19.54
N MET A 671 -19.57 -17.48 19.11
CA MET A 671 -20.25 -16.36 19.74
C MET A 671 -21.68 -16.75 20.11
N ALA A 672 -21.90 -16.95 21.40
CA ALA A 672 -23.16 -17.47 21.90
C ALA A 672 -23.91 -16.40 22.72
N LEU A 673 -24.97 -15.85 22.13
CA LEU A 673 -25.81 -14.76 22.64
C LEU A 673 -27.08 -15.34 23.27
N GLY A 674 -26.99 -15.73 24.54
CA GLY A 674 -28.10 -16.27 25.35
C GLY A 674 -27.98 -17.74 25.74
N THR A 675 -26.94 -18.44 25.29
CA THR A 675 -26.78 -19.89 25.44
C THR A 675 -26.18 -20.32 26.78
N SER A 676 -26.35 -21.59 27.18
CA SER A 676 -25.79 -22.09 28.45
C SER A 676 -24.35 -22.59 28.31
N THR A 677 -23.97 -23.17 27.17
CA THR A 677 -22.65 -23.78 26.95
C THR A 677 -22.19 -23.57 25.52
N VAL A 678 -21.03 -22.97 25.26
CA VAL A 678 -20.58 -22.75 23.86
C VAL A 678 -20.09 -24.03 23.20
N ILE A 679 -19.16 -24.75 23.84
CA ILE A 679 -18.70 -26.08 23.40
C ILE A 679 -19.09 -27.12 24.45
N GLY A 680 -19.96 -28.06 24.09
CA GLY A 680 -20.36 -29.18 24.94
C GLY A 680 -19.75 -30.50 24.48
N LEU A 681 -18.98 -31.14 25.33
CA LEU A 681 -18.44 -32.49 25.15
C LEU A 681 -19.14 -33.44 26.12
N SER A 682 -19.63 -34.58 25.66
CA SER A 682 -20.18 -35.61 26.55
C SER A 682 -19.78 -36.99 26.10
N THR A 683 -19.15 -37.78 26.96
CA THR A 683 -18.59 -39.11 26.64
C THR A 683 -17.59 -39.09 25.47
N SER A 684 -16.91 -37.94 25.28
CA SER A 684 -16.12 -37.61 24.10
C SER A 684 -14.61 -37.58 24.43
N ASN A 685 -13.86 -38.58 24.00
CA ASN A 685 -12.49 -38.85 24.48
C ASN A 685 -11.40 -38.48 23.48
N TYR A 686 -10.18 -38.21 23.95
CA TYR A 686 -8.99 -37.96 23.11
C TYR A 686 -9.13 -36.75 22.17
N ASN A 687 -9.96 -35.77 22.52
CA ASN A 687 -10.18 -34.60 21.68
C ASN A 687 -9.16 -33.49 21.98
N ASN A 688 -8.85 -32.68 20.97
CA ASN A 688 -7.97 -31.53 21.08
C ASN A 688 -8.69 -30.24 20.69
N LEU A 689 -8.88 -29.36 21.66
CA LEU A 689 -9.50 -28.05 21.50
C LEU A 689 -8.41 -26.98 21.58
N THR A 690 -8.06 -26.35 20.46
CA THR A 690 -6.92 -25.42 20.42
C THR A 690 -7.13 -24.13 19.64
N GLY A 691 -6.69 -22.98 20.19
CA GLY A 691 -6.70 -21.71 19.45
C GLY A 691 -8.09 -21.12 19.18
N ASN A 692 -9.15 -21.62 19.82
CA ASN A 692 -10.51 -21.13 19.61
C ASN A 692 -10.75 -19.81 20.36
N ILE A 693 -11.60 -18.95 19.79
CA ILE A 693 -12.13 -17.74 20.43
C ILE A 693 -13.58 -18.02 20.81
N ILE A 694 -13.87 -18.02 22.10
CA ILE A 694 -15.13 -18.48 22.68
C ILE A 694 -15.74 -17.36 23.51
N HIS A 695 -16.86 -16.81 23.08
CA HIS A 695 -17.59 -15.78 23.80
C HIS A 695 -19.00 -16.26 24.14
N SER A 696 -19.34 -16.30 25.44
CA SER A 696 -20.70 -16.57 25.93
C SER A 696 -21.25 -15.35 26.64
N ASN A 697 -22.42 -14.85 26.22
CA ASN A 697 -23.04 -13.66 26.81
C ASN A 697 -24.53 -13.90 27.08
N GLY A 698 -25.01 -13.59 28.29
CA GLY A 698 -26.45 -13.48 28.57
C GLY A 698 -26.78 -13.46 30.07
N SER A 699 -28.07 -13.46 30.43
CA SER A 699 -28.51 -13.15 31.81
C SER A 699 -28.50 -14.29 32.85
N THR A 700 -28.18 -15.54 32.48
CA THR A 700 -28.26 -16.73 33.36
C THR A 700 -26.91 -17.48 33.44
N LEU A 701 -26.89 -18.78 33.79
CA LEU A 701 -25.67 -19.60 33.78
C LEU A 701 -25.04 -19.65 32.38
N ARG A 702 -23.74 -19.32 32.28
CA ARG A 702 -22.96 -19.32 31.04
C ARG A 702 -21.71 -20.17 31.17
N ILE A 703 -21.44 -21.04 30.19
CA ILE A 703 -20.29 -21.93 30.16
C ILE A 703 -19.56 -21.78 28.83
N GLY A 704 -18.25 -21.53 28.86
CA GLY A 704 -17.43 -21.51 27.65
C GLY A 704 -17.28 -22.92 27.09
N ILE A 705 -16.56 -23.76 27.83
CA ILE A 705 -16.39 -25.18 27.49
C ILE A 705 -16.96 -26.03 28.62
N SER A 706 -17.94 -26.88 28.30
CA SER A 706 -18.39 -27.94 29.19
C SER A 706 -17.90 -29.28 28.67
N ALA A 707 -17.36 -30.11 29.55
CA ALA A 707 -17.19 -31.53 29.28
C ALA A 707 -17.94 -32.33 30.35
N SER A 708 -18.46 -33.50 29.98
CA SER A 708 -19.09 -34.51 30.85
C SER A 708 -18.61 -35.94 30.53
N SER A 709 -18.04 -36.64 31.51
CA SER A 709 -17.56 -38.03 31.35
C SER A 709 -16.59 -38.24 30.17
N CYS A 710 -15.63 -37.33 29.99
CA CYS A 710 -14.62 -37.38 28.92
C CYS A 710 -13.25 -37.86 29.44
N TRP A 711 -12.47 -38.52 28.60
CA TRP A 711 -11.13 -39.00 28.94
C TRP A 711 -10.06 -38.40 28.01
N ASN A 712 -8.93 -37.98 28.57
CA ASN A 712 -7.72 -37.56 27.84
C ASN A 712 -7.97 -36.43 26.82
N THR A 713 -8.73 -35.41 27.22
CA THR A 713 -8.98 -34.22 26.38
C THR A 713 -7.91 -33.16 26.62
N THR A 714 -7.45 -32.52 25.56
CA THR A 714 -6.54 -31.37 25.63
C THR A 714 -7.28 -30.10 25.27
N ILE A 715 -7.21 -29.09 26.14
CA ILE A 715 -7.74 -27.75 25.94
C ILE A 715 -6.56 -26.79 26.04
N ALA A 716 -6.11 -26.23 24.92
CA ALA A 716 -4.91 -25.39 24.90
C ALA A 716 -5.03 -24.13 24.05
N TYR A 717 -4.37 -23.04 24.44
CA TYR A 717 -4.30 -21.81 23.63
C TYR A 717 -5.67 -21.19 23.26
N ASN A 718 -6.75 -21.49 23.98
CA ASN A 718 -8.06 -20.91 23.71
C ASN A 718 -8.21 -19.56 24.43
N ASN A 719 -8.98 -18.65 23.83
CA ASN A 719 -9.42 -17.40 24.45
C ASN A 719 -10.90 -17.50 24.80
N ILE A 720 -11.23 -17.54 26.08
CA ILE A 720 -12.57 -17.85 26.58
C ILE A 720 -13.07 -16.68 27.41
N THR A 721 -14.20 -16.08 27.01
CA THR A 721 -14.90 -15.05 27.78
C THR A 721 -16.32 -15.49 28.07
N THR A 722 -16.74 -15.43 29.33
CA THR A 722 -18.12 -15.75 29.74
C THR A 722 -18.71 -14.63 30.60
N ASN A 723 -19.90 -14.17 30.21
CA ASN A 723 -20.61 -13.06 30.83
C ASN A 723 -22.03 -13.50 31.24
N GLY A 724 -22.29 -13.71 32.54
CA GLY A 724 -23.63 -14.01 33.02
C GLY A 724 -23.85 -13.84 34.52
N SER A 725 -25.02 -14.23 35.02
CA SER A 725 -25.33 -14.15 36.46
C SER A 725 -24.45 -15.11 37.27
N THR A 726 -24.10 -16.25 36.67
CA THR A 726 -23.11 -17.24 37.11
C THR A 726 -22.40 -17.72 35.85
N GLY A 727 -21.07 -17.81 35.85
CA GLY A 727 -20.29 -18.08 34.63
C GLY A 727 -19.15 -19.05 34.89
N PHE A 728 -18.98 -20.07 34.03
CA PHE A 728 -17.82 -20.95 34.04
C PHE A 728 -17.03 -20.83 32.74
N GLY A 729 -15.75 -20.49 32.82
CA GLY A 729 -14.90 -20.48 31.63
C GLY A 729 -14.76 -21.89 31.07
N ILE A 730 -14.35 -22.82 31.95
CA ILE A 730 -14.32 -24.25 31.68
C ILE A 730 -15.00 -25.00 32.84
N TYR A 731 -15.93 -25.89 32.52
CA TYR A 731 -16.69 -26.70 33.48
C TYR A 731 -16.57 -28.20 33.16
N PHE A 732 -16.14 -28.97 34.14
CA PHE A 732 -16.06 -30.44 34.05
C PHE A 732 -17.02 -31.08 35.07
N ALA A 733 -17.88 -32.00 34.62
CA ALA A 733 -18.76 -32.80 35.49
C ALA A 733 -18.78 -34.32 35.23
N ASN A 734 -18.87 -35.13 36.30
CA ASN A 734 -19.06 -36.58 36.25
C ASN A 734 -17.90 -37.39 35.62
N GLY A 735 -16.71 -37.36 36.24
CA GLY A 735 -15.64 -38.36 36.02
C GLY A 735 -14.80 -38.14 34.77
N PHE A 736 -13.68 -37.42 34.90
CA PHE A 736 -12.65 -37.26 33.85
C PHE A 736 -11.30 -37.61 34.39
N ASN A 737 -10.49 -38.23 33.54
CA ASN A 737 -9.11 -38.59 33.86
C ASN A 737 -8.16 -37.94 32.84
N TYR A 738 -6.96 -37.55 33.25
CA TYR A 738 -5.85 -37.16 32.36
C TYR A 738 -6.14 -36.00 31.39
N THR A 739 -6.88 -34.99 31.83
CA THR A 739 -7.17 -33.79 31.00
C THR A 739 -6.05 -32.76 31.11
N ASN A 740 -5.65 -32.18 29.97
CA ASN A 740 -4.63 -31.13 29.91
C ASN A 740 -5.26 -29.77 29.59
N ILE A 741 -5.20 -28.83 30.53
CA ILE A 741 -5.65 -27.44 30.35
C ILE A 741 -4.41 -26.54 30.35
N VAL A 742 -3.97 -26.09 29.19
CA VAL A 742 -2.64 -25.48 29.04
C VAL A 742 -2.66 -24.17 28.23
N ARG A 743 -2.12 -23.08 28.79
CA ARG A 743 -1.97 -21.78 28.07
C ARG A 743 -3.26 -21.19 27.52
N ASN A 744 -4.39 -21.42 28.18
CA ASN A 744 -5.64 -20.74 27.85
C ASN A 744 -5.68 -19.35 28.50
N ASN A 745 -6.37 -18.41 27.85
CA ASN A 745 -6.74 -17.13 28.40
C ASN A 745 -8.24 -17.16 28.75
N ILE A 746 -8.57 -17.09 30.03
CA ILE A 746 -9.92 -17.32 30.54
C ILE A 746 -10.37 -16.09 31.31
N THR A 747 -11.50 -15.53 30.92
CA THR A 747 -12.13 -14.38 31.57
C THR A 747 -13.59 -14.72 31.87
N THR A 748 -14.01 -14.60 33.12
CA THR A 748 -15.35 -14.99 33.56
C THR A 748 -15.95 -13.94 34.47
N HIS A 749 -17.18 -13.55 34.18
CA HIS A 749 -17.90 -12.53 34.91
C HIS A 749 -19.21 -13.10 35.46
N GLY A 750 -19.47 -12.91 36.77
CA GLY A 750 -20.75 -13.28 37.39
C GLY A 750 -20.66 -13.62 38.88
N SER A 751 -21.81 -13.62 39.57
CA SER A 751 -21.88 -14.07 40.96
C SER A 751 -21.70 -15.58 41.05
N GLY A 752 -20.76 -16.07 41.85
CA GLY A 752 -20.43 -17.49 41.93
C GLY A 752 -19.70 -18.03 40.68
N ALA A 753 -19.20 -17.15 39.81
CA ALA A 753 -18.49 -17.55 38.59
C ALA A 753 -17.16 -18.24 38.91
N ALA A 754 -16.70 -19.15 38.06
CA ALA A 754 -15.35 -19.72 38.15
C ALA A 754 -14.62 -19.73 36.81
N GLY A 755 -13.36 -19.35 36.80
CA GLY A 755 -12.49 -19.51 35.61
C GLY A 755 -12.47 -20.97 35.15
N ILE A 756 -12.12 -21.86 36.06
CA ILE A 756 -12.18 -23.31 35.87
C ILE A 756 -12.93 -23.95 37.04
N TYR A 757 -13.92 -24.78 36.75
CA TYR A 757 -14.65 -25.54 37.75
C TYR A 757 -14.53 -27.04 37.49
N LEU A 758 -14.05 -27.78 38.49
CA LEU A 758 -13.79 -29.23 38.42
C LEU A 758 -14.70 -30.01 39.38
N ASP A 759 -15.66 -30.75 38.84
CA ASP A 759 -16.52 -31.66 39.60
C ASP A 759 -16.20 -33.13 39.29
N ALA A 760 -15.81 -33.89 40.32
CA ALA A 760 -15.39 -35.30 40.22
C ALA A 760 -14.33 -35.58 39.14
N THR A 761 -13.28 -34.76 39.07
CA THR A 761 -12.16 -34.91 38.12
C THR A 761 -10.95 -35.57 38.78
N ASP A 762 -10.23 -36.45 38.09
CA ASP A 762 -8.99 -37.08 38.56
C ASP A 762 -7.83 -36.79 37.58
N ALA A 763 -6.61 -36.60 38.09
CA ALA A 763 -5.40 -36.46 37.26
C ALA A 763 -5.42 -35.32 36.20
N ALA A 764 -6.04 -34.18 36.49
CA ALA A 764 -6.00 -33.01 35.60
C ALA A 764 -4.67 -32.24 35.70
N ILE A 765 -4.16 -31.75 34.56
CA ILE A 765 -2.98 -30.87 34.48
C ILE A 765 -3.43 -29.48 34.05
N ILE A 766 -3.33 -28.51 34.95
CA ILE A 766 -3.64 -27.10 34.69
C ILE A 766 -2.34 -26.31 34.69
N ASN A 767 -1.83 -25.95 33.52
CA ASN A 767 -0.50 -25.36 33.37
C ASN A 767 -0.48 -24.06 32.54
N LYS A 768 0.16 -23.00 33.05
CA LYS A 768 0.44 -21.77 32.28
C LYS A 768 -0.79 -21.03 31.73
N ASN A 769 -1.95 -21.19 32.34
CA ASN A 769 -3.16 -20.47 31.97
C ASN A 769 -3.17 -19.06 32.60
N TYR A 770 -3.84 -18.13 31.93
CA TYR A 770 -4.23 -16.85 32.48
C TYR A 770 -5.73 -16.91 32.80
N ILE A 771 -6.09 -16.68 34.06
CA ILE A 771 -7.45 -16.82 34.57
C ILE A 771 -7.83 -15.54 35.30
N TYR A 772 -8.90 -14.90 34.87
CA TYR A 772 -9.48 -13.74 35.52
C TYR A 772 -10.97 -13.98 35.76
N SER A 773 -11.38 -13.87 37.02
CA SER A 773 -12.76 -14.10 37.44
C SER A 773 -13.24 -12.98 38.36
N ASP A 774 -14.41 -12.40 38.08
CA ASP A 774 -15.00 -11.35 38.90
C ASP A 774 -16.50 -11.56 39.19
N GLY A 775 -17.04 -10.74 40.10
CA GLY A 775 -18.41 -10.85 40.64
C GLY A 775 -18.43 -11.26 42.11
N SER A 776 -19.60 -11.26 42.76
CA SER A 776 -19.70 -11.68 44.17
C SER A 776 -19.47 -13.18 44.33
N GLY A 777 -18.49 -13.59 45.13
CA GLY A 777 -18.21 -15.02 45.35
C GLY A 777 -17.57 -15.71 44.14
N SER A 778 -16.77 -15.01 43.32
CA SER A 778 -16.14 -15.61 42.14
C SER A 778 -14.82 -16.33 42.47
N TYR A 779 -14.53 -17.39 41.71
CA TYR A 779 -13.40 -18.29 41.91
C TYR A 779 -12.45 -18.28 40.71
N GLY A 780 -11.14 -18.39 40.94
CA GLY A 780 -10.20 -18.63 39.85
C GLY A 780 -10.30 -20.06 39.35
N ILE A 781 -9.93 -21.00 40.22
CA ILE A 781 -10.13 -22.44 40.04
C ILE A 781 -10.92 -22.96 41.25
N SER A 782 -12.02 -23.66 41.01
CA SER A 782 -12.81 -24.28 42.07
C SER A 782 -13.05 -25.75 41.80
N SER A 783 -13.25 -26.51 42.87
CA SER A 783 -13.52 -27.94 42.84
C SER A 783 -14.49 -28.30 43.96
N SER A 784 -15.21 -29.42 43.80
CA SER A 784 -16.14 -29.98 44.79
C SER A 784 -15.68 -31.33 45.34
N THR A 785 -15.10 -32.19 44.49
CA THR A 785 -14.76 -33.59 44.78
C THR A 785 -13.55 -34.11 44.00
N SER A 786 -12.80 -33.25 43.28
CA SER A 786 -11.73 -33.68 42.37
C SER A 786 -10.42 -34.03 43.07
N THR A 787 -9.71 -35.06 42.59
CA THR A 787 -8.45 -35.60 43.15
C THR A 787 -7.28 -35.54 42.17
N ALA A 788 -6.05 -35.74 42.67
CA ALA A 788 -4.81 -35.89 41.87
C ALA A 788 -4.53 -34.78 40.84
N THR A 789 -4.95 -33.54 41.08
CA THR A 789 -4.84 -32.44 40.12
C THR A 789 -3.53 -31.65 40.30
N ASN A 790 -2.80 -31.39 39.21
CA ASN A 790 -1.57 -30.61 39.20
C ASN A 790 -1.83 -29.21 38.61
N VAL A 791 -1.64 -28.17 39.44
CA VAL A 791 -1.89 -26.76 39.08
C VAL A 791 -0.58 -25.98 39.15
N THR A 792 -0.02 -25.62 37.99
CA THR A 792 1.33 -25.07 37.91
C THR A 792 1.50 -23.89 36.96
N LEU A 793 2.31 -22.91 37.36
CA LEU A 793 2.72 -21.78 36.51
C LEU A 793 1.56 -20.95 35.93
N ASN A 794 0.37 -20.98 36.53
CA ASN A 794 -0.79 -20.19 36.10
C ASN A 794 -0.73 -18.77 36.69
N ASN A 795 -1.43 -17.83 36.06
CA ASN A 795 -1.71 -16.51 36.60
C ASN A 795 -3.23 -16.42 36.85
N ILE A 796 -3.63 -16.32 38.12
CA ILE A 796 -5.01 -16.47 38.55
C ILE A 796 -5.42 -15.26 39.37
N THR A 797 -6.43 -14.55 38.91
CA THR A 797 -7.06 -13.43 39.61
C THR A 797 -8.54 -13.73 39.85
N ALA A 798 -8.99 -13.60 41.10
CA ALA A 798 -10.39 -13.81 41.47
C ALA A 798 -10.86 -12.75 42.48
N THR A 799 -12.16 -12.54 42.64
CA THR A 799 -12.68 -11.63 43.69
C THR A 799 -12.91 -12.31 45.04
N TYR A 800 -13.16 -13.62 45.08
CA TYR A 800 -13.41 -14.34 46.34
C TYR A 800 -12.31 -15.36 46.63
N GLU A 801 -12.16 -16.43 45.84
CA GLU A 801 -11.10 -17.41 46.06
C GLU A 801 -10.29 -17.70 44.79
N ALA A 802 -8.96 -17.61 44.86
CA ALA A 802 -8.14 -17.91 43.68
C ALA A 802 -8.12 -19.42 43.39
N ILE A 803 -7.97 -20.26 44.43
CA ILE A 803 -8.03 -21.72 44.31
C ILE A 803 -8.84 -22.35 45.46
N THR A 804 -9.87 -23.13 45.12
CA THR A 804 -10.53 -24.06 46.04
C THR A 804 -10.09 -25.49 45.70
N ALA A 805 -9.25 -26.10 46.55
CA ALA A 805 -8.63 -27.39 46.31
C ALA A 805 -9.19 -28.48 47.25
N HIS A 806 -9.26 -29.71 46.74
CA HIS A 806 -9.68 -30.92 47.46
C HIS A 806 -8.54 -31.95 47.52
N ASN A 807 -8.76 -33.13 48.12
CA ASN A 807 -7.73 -34.15 48.42
C ASN A 807 -6.74 -34.43 47.25
N ALA A 808 -5.44 -34.51 47.56
CA ALA A 808 -4.34 -34.90 46.66
C ALA A 808 -4.05 -33.94 45.48
N TRP A 809 -4.18 -32.63 45.67
CA TRP A 809 -3.72 -31.64 44.68
C TRP A 809 -2.23 -31.29 44.86
N GLU A 810 -1.54 -31.01 43.75
CA GLU A 810 -0.20 -30.42 43.73
C GLU A 810 -0.28 -29.02 43.14
N VAL A 811 -0.02 -27.98 43.95
CA VAL A 811 -0.11 -26.58 43.51
C VAL A 811 1.23 -25.89 43.67
N TYR A 812 1.89 -25.49 42.57
CA TYR A 812 3.18 -24.80 42.66
C TYR A 812 3.51 -23.83 41.51
N GLY A 813 4.27 -22.77 41.84
CA GLY A 813 4.77 -21.78 40.88
C GLY A 813 3.70 -20.89 40.21
N ASN A 814 2.48 -20.83 40.76
CA ASN A 814 1.41 -19.98 40.26
C ASN A 814 1.51 -18.55 40.84
N ILE A 815 1.00 -17.56 40.10
CA ILE A 815 0.74 -16.20 40.58
C ILE A 815 -0.73 -16.12 40.94
N LEU A 816 -1.05 -15.82 42.19
CA LEU A 816 -2.42 -15.78 42.70
C LEU A 816 -2.74 -14.40 43.26
N THR A 817 -3.86 -13.83 42.82
CA THR A 817 -4.35 -12.53 43.26
C THR A 817 -5.82 -12.62 43.65
N VAL A 818 -6.17 -12.11 44.83
CA VAL A 818 -7.56 -11.96 45.28
C VAL A 818 -7.88 -10.48 45.48
N LEU A 819 -8.91 -10.00 44.79
CA LEU A 819 -9.29 -8.58 44.76
C LEU A 819 -10.30 -8.21 45.87
N GLY A 820 -10.96 -9.19 46.49
CA GLY A 820 -11.95 -9.00 47.56
C GLY A 820 -11.52 -9.59 48.91
N THR A 821 -12.49 -9.81 49.80
CA THR A 821 -12.23 -10.24 51.19
C THR A 821 -12.11 -11.75 51.40
N GLY A 822 -12.06 -12.54 50.31
CA GLY A 822 -11.99 -14.00 50.40
C GLY A 822 -10.57 -14.55 50.54
N ASN A 823 -10.44 -15.88 50.55
CA ASN A 823 -9.17 -16.56 50.77
C ASN A 823 -8.40 -16.73 49.45
N VAL A 824 -7.08 -16.61 49.48
CA VAL A 824 -6.28 -16.94 48.28
C VAL A 824 -6.38 -18.42 47.94
N ILE A 825 -6.31 -19.28 48.96
CA ILE A 825 -6.47 -20.73 48.83
C ILE A 825 -7.42 -21.21 49.92
N ASN A 826 -8.37 -22.05 49.53
CA ASN A 826 -9.24 -22.80 50.43
C ASN A 826 -9.05 -24.30 50.16
N ALA A 827 -8.47 -25.02 51.12
CA ALA A 827 -8.17 -26.44 51.00
C ALA A 827 -9.11 -27.25 51.90
N ALA A 828 -9.90 -28.13 51.30
CA ALA A 828 -10.79 -29.06 52.00
C ALA A 828 -10.32 -30.51 51.75
N GLY A 829 -9.41 -31.00 52.60
CA GLY A 829 -8.90 -32.37 52.49
C GLY A 829 -7.58 -32.63 53.23
N ALA A 830 -7.41 -33.82 53.82
CA ALA A 830 -6.29 -34.18 54.70
C ALA A 830 -5.00 -34.64 53.99
N SER A 831 -4.84 -34.40 52.67
CA SER A 831 -3.75 -35.03 51.87
C SER A 831 -3.26 -34.23 50.66
N SER A 832 -3.44 -32.91 50.61
CA SER A 832 -3.03 -32.07 49.46
C SER A 832 -1.73 -31.31 49.72
N ASN A 833 -0.82 -31.29 48.74
CA ASN A 833 0.50 -30.67 48.84
C ASN A 833 0.50 -29.27 48.18
N PHE A 834 0.81 -28.21 48.94
CA PHE A 834 0.83 -26.83 48.45
C PHE A 834 2.22 -26.21 48.58
N TRP A 835 2.83 -25.81 47.46
CA TRP A 835 4.20 -25.25 47.41
C TRP A 835 4.14 -23.84 46.80
N MET A 836 4.16 -22.80 47.63
CA MET A 836 3.91 -21.42 47.20
C MET A 836 5.20 -20.62 46.94
N ASN A 837 5.22 -19.85 45.85
CA ASN A 837 6.22 -18.80 45.56
C ASN A 837 5.48 -17.59 44.94
N ASN A 838 5.84 -16.36 45.33
CA ASN A 838 5.26 -15.08 44.85
C ASN A 838 3.75 -14.90 45.11
N LEU A 839 3.38 -14.71 46.39
CA LEU A 839 2.02 -14.34 46.80
C LEU A 839 1.87 -12.82 46.91
N GLU A 840 0.90 -12.23 46.20
CA GLU A 840 0.48 -10.84 46.38
C GLU A 840 -0.99 -10.83 46.82
N SER A 841 -1.24 -10.60 48.11
CA SER A 841 -2.55 -10.79 48.75
C SER A 841 -2.93 -9.63 49.67
N THR A 842 -4.22 -9.27 49.69
CA THR A 842 -4.85 -8.49 50.77
C THR A 842 -5.74 -9.33 51.71
N GLY A 843 -5.91 -10.63 51.41
CA GLY A 843 -6.73 -11.61 52.16
C GLY A 843 -5.92 -12.71 52.86
N GLY A 844 -6.55 -13.39 53.83
CA GLY A 844 -5.94 -14.49 54.59
C GLY A 844 -5.92 -15.82 53.84
N VAL A 845 -5.15 -16.78 54.35
CA VAL A 845 -5.26 -18.21 54.00
C VAL A 845 -6.00 -18.87 55.18
N THR A 846 -7.12 -19.55 54.95
CA THR A 846 -7.85 -20.26 56.02
C THR A 846 -8.32 -21.64 55.56
N GLY A 847 -8.14 -22.64 56.44
CA GLY A 847 -8.47 -24.06 56.23
C GLY A 847 -7.85 -24.90 57.38
N GLN A 848 -8.56 -25.92 57.88
CA GLN A 848 -8.41 -26.51 59.22
C GLN A 848 -7.05 -27.15 59.59
N ALA A 849 -6.80 -27.14 60.89
CA ALA A 849 -5.68 -27.72 61.63
C ALA A 849 -5.38 -29.18 61.28
N ASP A 850 -4.14 -29.46 60.90
CA ASP A 850 -3.21 -30.29 61.68
C ASP A 850 -1.79 -30.13 61.09
N ASP A 851 -0.86 -29.80 61.99
CA ASP A 851 0.56 -30.17 62.05
C ASP A 851 1.60 -29.83 60.96
N ASP A 852 1.25 -29.30 59.78
CA ASP A 852 2.26 -29.10 58.70
C ASP A 852 2.75 -27.65 58.48
N PHE A 853 2.47 -26.72 59.38
CA PHE A 853 3.18 -25.42 59.42
C PHE A 853 3.82 -25.21 60.80
N CYS A 854 5.08 -25.63 60.89
CA CYS A 854 6.00 -25.64 62.05
C CYS A 854 6.10 -26.99 62.80
N ILE A 855 7.02 -27.82 62.30
CA ILE A 855 7.46 -29.15 62.78
C ILE A 855 7.67 -29.22 64.30
N SER A 856 7.23 -30.32 64.94
CA SER A 856 7.85 -30.80 66.18
C SER A 856 8.26 -32.28 66.12
N GLU A 857 9.50 -32.52 66.57
CA GLU A 857 10.15 -33.75 67.04
C GLU A 857 9.88 -35.07 66.29
N ASN A 858 10.40 -35.18 65.04
CA ASN A 858 11.33 -36.26 64.62
C ASN A 858 11.58 -36.36 63.09
N SER A 859 11.15 -35.41 62.27
CA SER A 859 11.57 -35.32 60.87
C SER A 859 12.61 -34.22 60.66
N ILE A 860 13.72 -34.59 60.05
CA ILE A 860 14.67 -33.67 59.43
C ILE A 860 14.14 -33.30 58.03
N ASP A 861 13.06 -32.54 57.94
CA ASP A 861 12.78 -31.72 56.76
C ASP A 861 11.59 -30.76 56.96
N GLU A 862 11.70 -29.61 56.28
CA GLU A 862 10.66 -28.65 55.89
C GLU A 862 10.25 -27.52 56.87
N GLY A 863 11.00 -26.41 56.81
CA GLY A 863 10.55 -25.09 57.21
C GLY A 863 11.54 -23.99 56.79
N ASN A 864 11.06 -22.94 56.13
CA ASN A 864 11.85 -21.72 55.94
C ASN A 864 12.06 -21.07 57.33
N PHE A 865 13.30 -21.18 57.86
CA PHE A 865 13.87 -20.61 59.11
C PHE A 865 13.74 -21.45 60.41
N TYR A 866 14.87 -21.70 61.11
CA TYR A 866 14.94 -22.39 62.42
C TYR A 866 15.88 -21.69 63.44
N ALA A 867 15.59 -21.80 64.74
CA ALA A 867 16.42 -21.32 65.85
C ALA A 867 17.30 -22.45 66.44
N ALA A 868 18.62 -22.37 66.26
CA ALA A 868 19.53 -23.44 66.70
C ALA A 868 19.95 -23.27 68.17
N GLY A 869 19.74 -24.29 69.02
CA GLY A 869 20.50 -24.45 70.27
C GLY A 869 19.75 -24.59 71.60
N THR A 870 18.45 -24.82 71.62
CA THR A 870 17.71 -25.20 72.85
C THR A 870 16.70 -26.30 72.57
N ALA A 871 16.47 -27.19 73.55
CA ALA A 871 15.58 -28.34 73.40
C ALA A 871 14.17 -27.92 72.92
N PRO A 872 13.52 -28.66 72.00
CA PRO A 872 12.33 -28.19 71.28
C PRO A 872 11.10 -27.99 72.19
N SER A 873 11.06 -28.65 73.35
CA SER A 873 10.01 -28.50 74.37
C SER A 873 9.94 -27.14 75.10
N ALA A 874 10.80 -26.17 74.76
CA ALA A 874 10.85 -24.85 75.41
C ALA A 874 10.45 -23.66 74.50
N ILE A 875 10.00 -23.91 73.26
CA ILE A 875 9.60 -22.87 72.29
C ILE A 875 8.07 -22.89 72.18
N PRO A 876 7.36 -21.79 72.52
CA PRO A 876 5.91 -21.70 72.31
C PRO A 876 5.57 -21.79 70.82
N SER A 877 4.47 -22.47 70.47
CA SER A 877 3.93 -22.71 69.11
C SER A 877 3.64 -21.43 68.28
N ASP A 878 3.85 -20.26 68.87
CA ASP A 878 3.25 -19.00 68.41
C ASP A 878 4.28 -18.02 67.80
N ASP A 879 5.52 -18.45 67.54
CA ASP A 879 6.63 -17.57 67.10
C ASP A 879 7.08 -17.78 65.64
N CYS A 880 6.28 -18.49 64.82
CA CYS A 880 6.48 -18.58 63.36
C CYS A 880 5.87 -17.33 62.68
N GLY A 881 6.70 -16.51 62.03
CA GLY A 881 6.25 -15.29 61.35
C GLY A 881 7.02 -15.01 60.05
N ALA A 882 6.36 -14.39 59.09
CA ALA A 882 6.91 -14.07 57.76
C ALA A 882 8.17 -13.19 57.85
N ALA A 883 9.20 -13.55 57.08
CA ALA A 883 10.39 -12.72 56.88
C ALA A 883 10.19 -11.83 55.64
N ASN A 884 10.29 -10.51 55.80
CA ASN A 884 10.26 -9.59 54.66
C ASN A 884 11.64 -9.49 54.04
N MET A 885 11.73 -9.92 52.77
CA MET A 885 12.89 -9.72 51.92
C MET A 885 12.58 -8.57 50.96
N THR A 886 13.17 -7.40 51.21
CA THR A 886 13.05 -6.27 50.28
C THR A 886 14.07 -6.41 49.15
N TYR A 887 13.58 -6.49 47.92
CA TYR A 887 14.36 -6.31 46.69
C TYR A 887 14.16 -4.87 46.17
N PRO A 888 15.15 -4.25 45.50
CA PRO A 888 14.94 -2.97 44.83
C PRO A 888 14.14 -3.14 43.52
N ASP A 889 13.35 -2.12 43.18
CA ASP A 889 12.44 -2.09 42.04
C ASP A 889 13.15 -2.17 40.66
N TRP A 890 12.36 -2.53 39.64
CA TRP A 890 12.79 -2.74 38.26
C TRP A 890 13.53 -1.52 37.68
N GLY A 891 14.82 -1.69 37.35
CA GLY A 891 15.61 -0.70 36.61
C GLY A 891 16.99 -0.36 37.19
N GLU A 892 17.34 -0.81 38.40
CA GLU A 892 18.70 -0.65 38.92
C GLU A 892 19.61 -1.84 38.56
N ALA A 893 20.83 -1.56 38.09
CA ALA A 893 21.85 -2.60 37.95
C ALA A 893 22.29 -3.11 39.34
N PHE A 894 22.15 -4.41 39.56
CA PHE A 894 22.55 -5.10 40.79
C PHE A 894 24.05 -4.91 41.06
N ASN A 895 24.41 -4.00 41.96
CA ASN A 895 25.80 -3.80 42.40
C ASN A 895 25.93 -3.70 43.93
N ALA A 896 24.90 -4.14 44.66
CA ALA A 896 25.00 -4.35 46.10
C ALA A 896 25.29 -5.82 46.35
N THR A 897 26.43 -6.10 46.99
CA THR A 897 26.83 -7.45 47.38
C THR A 897 25.93 -8.04 48.47
N TYR A 898 24.87 -7.36 48.94
CA TYR A 898 24.12 -7.73 50.14
C TYR A 898 22.58 -7.71 49.99
N ILE A 899 21.89 -8.69 50.59
CA ILE A 899 20.41 -8.71 50.77
C ILE A 899 20.08 -8.27 52.20
N ASN A 900 19.16 -7.31 52.37
CA ASN A 900 18.67 -6.89 53.68
C ASN A 900 17.44 -7.71 54.08
N VAL A 901 17.56 -8.42 55.20
CA VAL A 901 16.46 -9.19 55.79
C VAL A 901 15.98 -8.46 57.03
N THR A 902 14.68 -8.16 57.07
CA THR A 902 14.01 -7.59 58.25
C THR A 902 13.02 -8.61 58.80
N TRP A 903 13.23 -9.01 60.04
CA TRP A 903 12.38 -9.99 60.72
C TRP A 903 11.95 -9.48 62.09
N LYS A 904 10.67 -9.66 62.43
CA LYS A 904 10.05 -9.21 63.67
C LYS A 904 9.53 -10.40 64.47
N LYS A 905 9.91 -10.48 65.75
CA LYS A 905 9.42 -11.49 66.70
C LYS A 905 7.91 -11.30 66.94
N GLN A 906 7.13 -12.39 66.95
CA GLN A 906 5.65 -12.36 67.09
C GLN A 906 5.18 -12.77 68.50
N SER A 907 6.04 -13.37 69.33
CA SER A 907 5.72 -13.84 70.69
C SER A 907 5.49 -12.73 71.73
N HIS A 908 4.49 -12.94 72.59
CA HIS A 908 4.10 -12.08 73.71
C HIS A 908 4.81 -12.39 75.05
N SER A 909 5.88 -13.22 75.08
CA SER A 909 6.56 -13.58 76.35
C SER A 909 7.92 -12.86 76.55
N PRO A 910 8.20 -12.21 77.71
CA PRO A 910 9.27 -11.21 77.78
C PRO A 910 10.71 -11.71 77.98
N LEU A 911 10.99 -13.00 78.22
CA LEU A 911 12.31 -13.39 78.75
C LEU A 911 12.79 -14.78 78.28
N LYS A 912 13.54 -14.82 77.17
CA LYS A 912 14.66 -15.75 76.87
C LYS A 912 15.26 -15.38 75.50
N ALA A 913 16.58 -15.24 75.42
CA ALA A 913 17.26 -15.07 74.14
C ALA A 913 17.46 -16.44 73.46
N LEU A 914 17.33 -16.47 72.12
CA LEU A 914 17.52 -17.63 71.26
C LEU A 914 18.52 -17.30 70.13
N TRP A 915 19.26 -18.31 69.67
CA TRP A 915 20.17 -18.20 68.52
C TRP A 915 19.39 -18.52 67.25
N TYR A 916 19.32 -17.58 66.32
CA TYR A 916 18.59 -17.73 65.06
C TYR A 916 19.57 -17.98 63.92
N SER A 917 19.33 -18.96 63.04
CA SER A 917 20.20 -19.24 61.88
C SER A 917 19.44 -19.07 60.56
N PHE A 918 20.04 -18.37 59.61
CA PHE A 918 19.49 -18.04 58.29
C PHE A 918 20.22 -18.86 57.22
N ALA A 919 19.50 -19.42 56.25
CA ALA A 919 20.04 -20.22 55.13
C ALA A 919 19.22 -19.99 53.85
N PHE A 920 19.76 -20.33 52.68
CA PHE A 920 19.04 -20.33 51.39
C PHE A 920 19.36 -21.58 50.56
N SER A 921 18.45 -21.95 49.65
CA SER A 921 18.64 -22.96 48.62
C SER A 921 18.43 -22.36 47.23
N ASN A 922 19.15 -22.85 46.23
CA ASN A 922 19.05 -22.41 44.83
C ASN A 922 18.59 -23.52 43.87
N ASP A 923 18.11 -24.63 44.40
CA ASP A 923 17.46 -25.72 43.66
C ASP A 923 16.07 -26.01 44.26
N SER A 924 15.44 -27.13 43.90
CA SER A 924 14.13 -27.58 44.41
C SER A 924 14.13 -27.97 45.90
N GLY A 925 14.97 -27.33 46.73
CA GLY A 925 15.03 -27.53 48.18
C GLY A 925 16.01 -28.62 48.64
N VAL A 926 16.88 -29.13 47.78
CA VAL A 926 17.70 -30.34 48.04
C VAL A 926 19.08 -29.99 48.61
N LYS A 927 19.56 -28.74 48.46
CA LYS A 927 20.83 -28.28 49.04
C LYS A 927 20.70 -26.90 49.67
N TRP A 928 21.09 -26.79 50.95
CA TRP A 928 21.00 -25.56 51.74
C TRP A 928 22.37 -24.98 52.07
N GLN A 929 22.50 -23.66 51.94
CA GLN A 929 23.71 -22.91 52.30
C GLN A 929 23.41 -21.93 53.43
N GLN A 930 24.07 -22.10 54.59
CA GLN A 930 23.88 -21.26 55.76
C GLN A 930 24.52 -19.88 55.56
N LEU A 931 23.73 -18.83 55.81
CA LEU A 931 24.05 -17.43 55.56
C LEU A 931 24.61 -16.71 56.79
N ARG A 932 23.95 -16.83 57.95
CA ARG A 932 24.34 -16.15 59.20
C ARG A 932 23.61 -16.74 60.41
N SER A 933 24.19 -16.62 61.62
CA SER A 933 23.48 -16.83 62.89
C SER A 933 23.52 -15.56 63.75
N VAL A 934 22.42 -15.24 64.44
CA VAL A 934 22.25 -14.01 65.23
C VAL A 934 21.72 -14.33 66.62
N TRP A 935 22.33 -13.71 67.64
CA TRP A 935 21.98 -13.86 69.06
C TRP A 935 21.35 -12.56 69.57
N GLY A 936 20.16 -12.61 70.19
CA GLY A 936 19.61 -11.39 70.80
C GLY A 936 18.21 -11.47 71.40
N TYR A 937 17.93 -10.51 72.29
CA TYR A 937 16.65 -10.28 72.97
C TYR A 937 15.72 -9.29 72.21
N GLN A 938 16.11 -8.86 71.01
CA GLN A 938 15.48 -7.75 70.28
C GLN A 938 14.24 -8.23 69.50
N ASN A 939 13.21 -7.39 69.40
CA ASN A 939 11.96 -7.70 68.68
C ASN A 939 12.07 -7.50 67.16
N LEU A 940 13.16 -6.90 66.66
CA LEU A 940 13.38 -6.62 65.25
C LEU A 940 14.87 -6.83 64.92
N PHE A 941 15.15 -7.66 63.92
CA PHE A 941 16.51 -7.89 63.43
C PHE A 941 16.63 -7.41 61.99
N ASN A 942 17.64 -6.57 61.75
CA ASN A 942 18.05 -6.12 60.43
C ASN A 942 19.48 -6.56 60.18
N PHE A 943 19.71 -7.38 59.17
CA PHE A 943 21.05 -7.79 58.79
C PHE A 943 21.18 -7.93 57.27
N SER A 944 22.40 -7.67 56.80
CA SER A 944 22.77 -7.68 55.39
C SER A 944 23.61 -8.92 55.09
N VAL A 945 23.19 -9.74 54.11
CA VAL A 945 23.85 -11.02 53.79
C VAL A 945 24.54 -10.93 52.43
N ASN A 946 25.83 -11.31 52.37
CA ASN A 946 26.59 -11.24 51.13
C ASN A 946 26.21 -12.39 50.16
N ALA A 947 25.51 -12.09 49.07
CA ALA A 947 25.06 -13.09 48.09
C ALA A 947 25.88 -12.96 46.80
N THR A 948 26.99 -13.70 46.70
CA THR A 948 27.83 -13.71 45.49
C THR A 948 27.25 -14.73 44.48
N TYR A 949 26.54 -14.25 43.46
CA TYR A 949 25.86 -15.08 42.46
C TYR A 949 26.85 -15.69 41.44
N LYS A 950 26.85 -17.02 41.27
CA LYS A 950 27.41 -17.69 40.07
C LYS A 950 26.24 -18.08 39.16
N ARG A 951 26.11 -17.42 38.01
CA ARG A 951 25.20 -17.84 36.92
C ARG A 951 25.57 -19.26 36.47
N TYR A 952 24.64 -20.21 36.61
CA TYR A 952 24.65 -21.41 35.77
C TYR A 952 23.95 -21.06 34.45
N ARG A 953 24.72 -21.09 33.35
CA ARG A 953 24.17 -21.15 31.99
C ARG A 953 23.46 -22.51 31.86
N TRP A 954 22.21 -22.50 31.44
CA TRP A 954 21.62 -23.68 30.80
C TRP A 954 22.41 -23.96 29.52
N GLN A 955 23.13 -25.09 29.52
CA GLN A 955 23.68 -25.69 28.31
C GLN A 955 22.51 -26.25 27.50
N SER A 956 22.29 -25.71 26.31
CA SER A 956 21.67 -26.47 25.23
C SER A 956 22.66 -27.56 24.79
N ALA A 957 22.17 -28.80 24.71
CA ALA A 957 22.83 -29.84 23.92
C ALA A 957 22.48 -29.63 22.43
N PRO A 958 23.32 -30.12 21.49
CA PRO A 958 23.85 -29.30 20.40
C PRO A 958 23.10 -29.48 19.08
N GLN A 959 23.11 -28.44 18.24
CA GLN A 959 23.33 -28.59 16.78
C GLN A 959 24.20 -27.44 16.23
N THR A 960 25.42 -27.84 15.86
CA THR A 960 26.29 -27.38 14.75
C THR A 960 26.47 -25.89 14.43
N LYS A 961 27.65 -25.39 14.85
CA LYS A 961 28.74 -24.70 14.11
C LYS A 961 28.47 -23.51 13.16
N ASN A 962 29.34 -22.50 13.36
CA ASN A 962 29.77 -21.37 12.52
C ASN A 962 28.85 -20.12 12.63
N SER A 963 29.29 -18.90 12.98
CA SER A 963 30.61 -18.27 12.94
C SER A 963 30.66 -16.98 13.82
N THR A 964 31.84 -16.71 14.39
CA THR A 964 32.52 -15.41 14.65
C THR A 964 31.82 -14.20 15.32
N TYR A 965 32.40 -13.79 16.46
CA TYR A 965 32.29 -12.49 17.15
C TYR A 965 33.06 -11.36 16.43
N ILE A 966 32.57 -10.12 16.55
CA ILE A 966 33.38 -8.88 16.64
C ILE A 966 32.79 -8.01 17.78
N GLU A 967 33.62 -7.66 18.77
CA GLU A 967 33.34 -6.74 19.89
C GLU A 967 33.55 -5.27 19.49
N ILE A 968 32.96 -4.30 20.25
CA ILE A 968 33.58 -3.06 20.79
C ILE A 968 32.53 -2.22 21.61
N PRO A 969 32.93 -1.38 22.59
CA PRO A 969 32.34 -1.32 23.94
C PRO A 969 31.71 0.01 24.43
N LYS A 970 31.03 -0.11 25.59
CA LYS A 970 30.69 0.84 26.69
C LYS A 970 31.06 2.33 26.62
N ALA A 971 30.06 3.20 26.87
CA ALA A 971 29.99 4.31 27.86
C ALA A 971 28.69 5.11 27.61
N ALA A 972 28.05 5.89 28.51
CA ALA A 972 27.91 6.00 29.96
C ALA A 972 26.81 7.08 30.19
N ASN A 973 26.08 6.99 31.32
CA ASN A 973 25.35 8.06 32.03
C ASN A 973 24.06 8.66 31.44
N ILE A 974 22.90 8.36 32.03
CA ILE A 974 21.89 9.38 32.42
C ILE A 974 21.30 9.04 33.80
N THR A 975 21.19 10.09 34.61
CA THR A 975 20.82 10.18 36.01
C THR A 975 19.33 10.46 36.23
N LYS A 976 18.72 9.62 37.08
CA LYS A 976 17.60 9.87 38.03
C LYS A 976 16.17 10.16 37.53
N ALA A 977 15.26 9.45 38.20
CA ALA A 977 13.83 9.30 38.02
C ALA A 977 12.96 10.34 38.77
N VAL A 978 11.70 10.47 38.36
CA VAL A 978 10.55 10.84 39.20
C VAL A 978 9.34 9.98 38.82
N PHE A 979 8.77 9.28 39.79
CA PHE A 979 7.50 8.54 39.72
C PHE A 979 6.30 9.49 39.83
N LYS A 980 5.16 9.21 39.15
CA LYS A 980 3.89 8.71 39.74
C LYS A 980 2.62 9.04 38.90
N LEU A 981 1.70 8.06 38.92
CA LEU A 981 0.25 8.02 38.60
C LEU A 981 -0.18 7.80 37.13
N GLU A 982 -0.56 6.54 36.84
CA GLU A 982 -1.30 6.14 35.64
C GLU A 982 -2.72 5.64 35.99
N TYR A 983 -3.72 6.30 35.41
CA TYR A 983 -5.00 5.82 34.85
C TYR A 983 -5.62 7.12 34.26
N ILE A 984 -6.04 7.29 33.00
CA ILE A 984 -6.76 6.44 32.02
C ILE A 984 -6.47 6.99 30.60
N ALA A 985 -6.52 6.08 29.62
CA ALA A 985 -6.72 6.28 28.17
C ALA A 985 -5.53 6.68 27.28
N SER A 986 -4.91 5.68 26.64
CA SER A 986 -4.91 5.56 25.17
C SER A 986 -4.37 4.18 24.72
N SER A 987 -5.15 3.49 23.90
CA SER A 987 -4.70 2.49 22.92
C SER A 987 -3.95 3.23 21.80
N VAL A 988 -2.85 2.79 21.17
CA VAL A 988 -2.61 1.54 20.40
C VAL A 988 -1.08 1.32 20.28
N PHE A 989 -0.66 0.04 20.18
CA PHE A 989 0.70 -0.55 20.11
C PHE A 989 1.41 -0.90 21.43
N ARG A 990 1.03 -2.05 22.03
CA ARG A 990 1.88 -3.26 22.13
C ARG A 990 1.26 -4.41 22.92
N ASN A 991 1.22 -5.58 22.30
CA ASN A 991 1.79 -6.78 22.91
C ASN A 991 2.27 -7.74 21.81
N VAL A 992 3.43 -7.45 21.23
CA VAL A 992 4.24 -8.47 20.56
C VAL A 992 5.31 -8.89 21.55
N THR A 993 5.01 -9.89 22.37
CA THR A 993 5.98 -10.66 23.13
C THR A 993 6.56 -11.73 22.21
N GLY A 994 7.63 -11.37 21.50
CA GLY A 994 8.29 -12.30 20.57
C GLY A 994 9.67 -11.87 20.05
N TYR A 995 10.23 -10.75 20.49
CA TYR A 995 11.58 -10.34 20.10
C TYR A 995 12.50 -10.29 21.32
N THR A 996 13.32 -11.34 21.47
CA THR A 996 14.51 -11.32 22.32
C THR A 996 15.64 -10.61 21.57
N GLY A 997 15.50 -9.30 21.40
CA GLY A 997 16.53 -8.41 20.92
C GLY A 997 16.45 -7.15 21.76
N ASN A 998 17.58 -6.71 22.28
CA ASN A 998 17.70 -5.51 23.11
C ASN A 998 17.54 -4.27 22.21
N ALA A 999 16.35 -4.04 21.65
CA ALA A 999 16.01 -2.82 20.94
C ALA A 999 15.52 -1.81 21.97
N SER A 1000 16.37 -0.86 22.31
CA SER A 1000 15.89 0.40 22.87
C SER A 1000 14.91 1.00 21.86
N PHE A 1001 13.61 1.07 22.19
CA PHE A 1001 12.69 1.90 21.42
C PHE A 1001 13.06 3.34 21.69
N GLN A 1002 13.97 3.85 20.88
CA GLN A 1002 14.17 5.28 20.71
C GLN A 1002 12.93 5.77 19.96
N ARG A 1003 12.23 6.78 20.51
CA ARG A 1003 11.23 7.52 19.73
C ARG A 1003 11.96 8.09 18.51
N GLN A 1004 11.60 7.63 17.31
CA GLN A 1004 12.20 8.14 16.09
C GLN A 1004 11.61 9.51 15.73
N TYR A 1005 10.30 9.70 15.95
CA TYR A 1005 9.57 10.92 15.60
C TYR A 1005 8.54 11.30 16.66
N GLU A 1006 8.30 12.61 16.78
CA GLU A 1006 7.25 13.21 17.58
C GLU A 1006 6.58 14.28 16.71
N LEU A 1007 5.29 14.10 16.42
CA LEU A 1007 4.49 15.02 15.61
C LEU A 1007 3.58 15.80 16.53
N PHE A 1008 3.45 17.11 16.30
CA PHE A 1008 2.65 18.01 17.12
C PHE A 1008 1.49 18.57 16.32
N GLY A 1009 0.33 18.67 16.96
CA GLY A 1009 -0.78 19.46 16.46
C GLY A 1009 -0.40 20.94 16.36
N ASN A 1010 -1.12 21.71 15.56
CA ASN A 1010 -0.76 23.10 15.28
C ASN A 1010 -0.87 23.99 16.52
N ALA A 1011 -1.94 23.81 17.30
CA ALA A 1011 -2.21 24.59 18.50
C ALA A 1011 -2.62 23.72 19.70
N SER A 1012 -2.54 24.33 20.90
CA SER A 1012 -2.95 23.69 22.14
C SER A 1012 -4.46 23.56 22.18
N GLY A 1013 -4.97 22.34 22.37
CA GLY A 1013 -6.41 22.07 22.47
C GLY A 1013 -7.05 21.54 21.19
N ASP A 1014 -6.29 21.38 20.10
CA ASP A 1014 -6.77 20.88 18.80
C ASP A 1014 -7.27 19.43 18.81
N SER A 1015 -7.05 18.69 19.92
CA SER A 1015 -7.27 17.24 20.01
C SER A 1015 -6.57 16.47 18.89
N PHE A 1016 -5.39 16.94 18.45
CA PHE A 1016 -4.58 16.33 17.41
C PHE A 1016 -4.28 14.85 17.67
N GLY A 1017 -4.32 14.04 16.62
CA GLY A 1017 -4.10 12.59 16.72
C GLY A 1017 -5.29 11.85 17.33
N ARG A 1018 -6.47 12.47 17.39
CA ARG A 1018 -7.72 11.83 17.84
C ARG A 1018 -8.06 10.60 16.98
N SER A 1019 -7.73 10.66 15.70
CA SER A 1019 -7.88 9.59 14.72
C SER A 1019 -6.71 9.68 13.73
N ILE A 1020 -6.21 8.52 13.26
CA ILE A 1020 -5.08 8.43 12.34
C ILE A 1020 -5.42 7.42 11.24
N ALA A 1021 -5.11 7.77 10.00
CA ALA A 1021 -5.14 6.89 8.83
C ALA A 1021 -3.79 6.89 8.12
N ILE A 1022 -3.49 5.80 7.42
CA ILE A 1022 -2.25 5.60 6.67
C ILE A 1022 -2.61 5.18 5.25
N ALA A 1023 -2.20 5.98 4.26
CA ALA A 1023 -2.53 5.74 2.86
C ALA A 1023 -1.56 6.49 1.95
N ASP A 1024 -1.48 6.09 0.69
CA ASP A 1024 -0.70 6.82 -0.31
C ASP A 1024 -1.67 7.80 -0.98
N VAL A 1025 -1.66 9.05 -0.51
CA VAL A 1025 -2.62 10.09 -0.93
C VAL A 1025 -2.04 11.01 -1.98
N ASN A 1026 -0.76 10.84 -2.32
CA ASN A 1026 -0.04 11.63 -3.31
C ASN A 1026 0.48 10.80 -4.51
N ASN A 1027 0.18 9.51 -4.56
CA ASN A 1027 0.58 8.58 -5.63
C ASN A 1027 2.09 8.51 -5.85
N ASP A 1028 2.88 8.56 -4.76
CA ASP A 1028 4.34 8.40 -4.83
C ASP A 1028 4.81 6.97 -4.48
N GLY A 1029 3.87 6.07 -4.20
CA GLY A 1029 4.12 4.68 -3.82
C GLY A 1029 4.50 4.49 -2.35
N ILE A 1030 4.55 5.56 -1.56
CA ILE A 1030 4.85 5.56 -0.12
C ILE A 1030 3.59 5.91 0.67
N LYS A 1031 3.48 5.35 1.87
CA LYS A 1031 2.33 5.62 2.74
C LYS A 1031 2.56 6.89 3.58
N ASP A 1032 1.56 7.75 3.56
CA ASP A 1032 1.48 9.02 4.28
C ASP A 1032 0.75 8.87 5.62
N ILE A 1033 0.87 9.87 6.50
CA ILE A 1033 0.15 9.94 7.77
C ILE A 1033 -0.92 11.02 7.68
N ILE A 1034 -2.16 10.64 7.93
CA ILE A 1034 -3.30 11.55 8.05
C ILE A 1034 -3.74 11.55 9.51
N ALA A 1035 -3.71 12.70 10.18
CA ALA A 1035 -4.09 12.81 11.58
C ALA A 1035 -5.17 13.88 11.80
N GLY A 1036 -6.31 13.45 12.34
CA GLY A 1036 -7.46 14.30 12.63
C GLY A 1036 -7.25 15.17 13.88
N GLY A 1037 -7.72 16.42 13.81
CA GLY A 1037 -7.74 17.41 14.89
C GLY A 1037 -9.13 18.07 14.98
N PRO A 1038 -10.11 17.43 15.64
CA PRO A 1038 -11.51 17.88 15.63
C PRO A 1038 -11.77 19.18 16.38
N ASP A 1039 -10.82 19.67 17.17
CA ASP A 1039 -10.96 20.93 17.89
C ASP A 1039 -10.03 22.02 17.33
N SER A 1040 -9.43 21.79 16.16
CA SER A 1040 -8.53 22.75 15.52
C SER A 1040 -9.25 24.06 15.17
N ASP A 1041 -8.56 25.17 15.46
CA ASP A 1041 -9.02 26.55 15.28
C ASP A 1041 -8.55 27.20 13.96
N ILE A 1042 -7.94 26.41 13.06
CA ILE A 1042 -7.47 26.86 11.74
C ILE A 1042 -8.65 26.92 10.74
N CYS A 1043 -9.51 27.92 10.89
CA CYS A 1043 -10.73 28.07 10.07
C CYS A 1043 -10.69 29.22 9.09
N THR A 1044 -9.69 30.09 9.25
CA THR A 1044 -9.35 31.15 8.31
C THR A 1044 -7.83 31.24 8.20
N ASP A 1045 -7.37 31.88 7.14
CA ASP A 1045 -6.02 32.23 6.72
C ASP A 1045 -5.22 33.08 7.75
N GLY A 1046 -5.18 32.63 9.02
CA GLY A 1046 -4.29 33.13 10.06
C GLY A 1046 -4.90 34.07 11.10
N SER A 1047 -6.23 34.12 11.27
CA SER A 1047 -6.86 34.97 12.29
C SER A 1047 -7.12 34.20 13.60
N ALA A 1048 -6.35 34.50 14.65
CA ALA A 1048 -6.61 34.00 16.00
C ALA A 1048 -7.94 34.57 16.55
N GLY A 1049 -8.95 33.72 16.72
CA GLY A 1049 -10.27 34.12 17.19
C GLY A 1049 -11.32 33.00 17.16
N ASP A 1050 -11.15 32.00 18.02
CA ASP A 1050 -12.17 31.10 18.59
C ASP A 1050 -13.34 30.68 17.67
N SER A 1051 -13.01 29.99 16.57
CA SER A 1051 -13.98 29.27 15.73
C SER A 1051 -13.38 27.90 15.39
N ARG A 1052 -13.90 26.78 15.92
CA ARG A 1052 -13.29 25.43 15.79
C ARG A 1052 -13.95 24.59 14.71
N CYS A 1053 -13.57 24.75 13.46
CA CYS A 1053 -14.07 23.97 12.32
C CYS A 1053 -13.52 22.53 12.32
N GLY A 1054 -12.40 22.28 13.02
CA GLY A 1054 -11.69 21.00 12.94
C GLY A 1054 -11.01 20.81 11.57
N GLY A 1055 -10.26 19.72 11.42
CA GLY A 1055 -9.58 19.36 10.19
C GLY A 1055 -8.66 18.15 10.34
N ALA A 1056 -7.86 17.87 9.31
CA ALA A 1056 -6.81 16.86 9.33
C ALA A 1056 -5.47 17.42 8.83
N GLN A 1057 -4.40 17.04 9.50
CA GLN A 1057 -3.02 17.31 9.12
C GLN A 1057 -2.43 16.10 8.41
N ILE A 1058 -1.71 16.33 7.31
CA ILE A 1058 -1.13 15.28 6.47
C ILE A 1058 0.38 15.43 6.46
N TRP A 1059 1.09 14.34 6.70
CA TRP A 1059 2.54 14.23 6.50
C TRP A 1059 2.81 13.25 5.37
N ILE A 1060 3.46 13.76 4.32
CA ILE A 1060 3.88 12.97 3.19
C ILE A 1060 5.09 12.12 3.55
N GLY A 1061 5.03 10.84 3.20
CA GLY A 1061 6.12 9.89 3.41
C GLY A 1061 7.18 10.04 2.33
N TYR A 1062 8.39 10.47 2.70
CA TYR A 1062 9.51 10.51 1.76
C TYR A 1062 10.30 9.20 1.83
N GLY A 1063 10.27 8.40 0.77
CA GLY A 1063 10.97 7.10 0.71
C GLY A 1063 12.48 7.23 0.94
N SER A 1064 13.14 6.13 1.31
CA SER A 1064 14.59 5.96 1.62
C SER A 1064 15.07 6.20 3.07
N GLY A 1065 14.18 6.10 4.06
CA GLY A 1065 14.57 6.25 5.48
C GLY A 1065 14.76 7.70 5.92
N GLU A 1066 14.25 8.65 5.14
CA GLU A 1066 14.05 10.04 5.50
C GLU A 1066 12.93 10.19 6.54
N SER A 1067 12.93 11.34 7.22
CA SER A 1067 12.06 11.64 8.35
C SER A 1067 10.79 12.34 7.85
N PHE A 1068 9.62 12.02 8.42
CA PHE A 1068 8.45 12.89 8.26
C PHE A 1068 8.83 14.31 8.67
N SER A 1069 8.33 15.31 7.93
CA SER A 1069 8.54 16.70 8.30
C SER A 1069 8.07 16.94 9.74
N SER A 1070 8.77 17.78 10.51
CA SER A 1070 8.33 18.11 11.88
C SER A 1070 7.06 18.97 11.90
N THR A 1071 6.65 19.47 10.73
CA THR A 1071 5.40 20.18 10.47
C THR A 1071 4.64 19.42 9.38
N TYR A 1072 3.31 19.44 9.42
CA TYR A 1072 2.50 18.83 8.37
C TYR A 1072 2.76 19.48 7.01
N ASP A 1073 2.62 18.70 5.93
CA ASP A 1073 2.77 19.15 4.55
C ASP A 1073 1.47 19.78 4.03
N TYR A 1074 0.32 19.20 4.41
CA TYR A 1074 -1.00 19.73 4.06
C TYR A 1074 -1.93 19.79 5.28
N TYR A 1075 -2.85 20.76 5.25
CA TYR A 1075 -3.95 20.86 6.20
C TYR A 1075 -5.27 20.93 5.46
N LEU A 1076 -6.14 19.95 5.73
CA LEU A 1076 -7.51 19.91 5.22
C LEU A 1076 -8.44 20.45 6.29
N LYS A 1077 -9.22 21.48 5.94
CA LYS A 1077 -10.11 22.18 6.87
C LYS A 1077 -11.52 21.58 6.85
N GLY A 1078 -12.21 21.70 7.98
CA GLY A 1078 -13.67 21.57 8.02
C GLY A 1078 -14.37 22.67 7.23
N VAL A 1079 -15.63 22.45 6.88
CA VAL A 1079 -16.44 23.35 6.02
C VAL A 1079 -16.91 24.57 6.81
N ASN A 1080 -17.61 24.36 7.94
CA ASN A 1080 -18.10 25.41 8.82
C ASN A 1080 -17.46 25.34 10.22
N THR A 1081 -17.62 26.43 10.97
CA THR A 1081 -17.14 26.54 12.34
C THR A 1081 -17.96 25.66 13.27
N SER A 1082 -17.31 24.91 14.16
CA SER A 1082 -17.93 23.98 15.12
C SER A 1082 -18.37 22.63 14.55
N ASP A 1083 -18.10 22.34 13.27
CA ASP A 1083 -18.41 21.04 12.62
C ASP A 1083 -17.65 19.86 13.21
N ASN A 1084 -16.55 20.14 13.93
CA ASN A 1084 -15.66 19.15 14.53
C ASN A 1084 -15.05 18.20 13.47
N ALA A 1085 -14.74 18.70 12.26
CA ALA A 1085 -14.15 17.90 11.18
C ALA A 1085 -12.82 17.23 11.60
N GLY A 1086 -12.54 16.04 11.09
CA GLY A 1086 -11.37 15.26 11.53
C GLY A 1086 -11.58 14.54 12.87
N ARG A 1087 -12.84 14.41 13.33
CA ARG A 1087 -13.23 13.57 14.47
C ARG A 1087 -12.80 12.11 14.28
N ASN A 1088 -12.94 11.64 13.04
CA ASN A 1088 -12.48 10.34 12.55
C ASN A 1088 -11.92 10.53 11.13
N VAL A 1089 -10.87 9.80 10.77
CA VAL A 1089 -10.28 9.81 9.42
C VAL A 1089 -10.14 8.38 8.88
N ALA A 1090 -10.39 8.21 7.58
CA ALA A 1090 -10.14 6.99 6.83
C ALA A 1090 -9.66 7.33 5.42
N SER A 1091 -9.16 6.33 4.70
CA SER A 1091 -8.66 6.52 3.34
C SER A 1091 -8.80 5.26 2.49
N CYS A 1092 -9.13 5.47 1.21
CA CYS A 1092 -9.33 4.48 0.15
C CYS A 1092 -9.60 5.25 -1.16
N ASP A 1093 -9.49 4.60 -2.30
CA ASP A 1093 -9.91 5.18 -3.58
C ASP A 1093 -11.44 5.11 -3.74
N VAL A 1094 -12.15 6.24 -3.64
CA VAL A 1094 -13.62 6.31 -3.79
C VAL A 1094 -14.05 6.84 -5.16
N ASN A 1095 -13.11 7.24 -6.02
CA ASN A 1095 -13.39 7.86 -7.32
C ASN A 1095 -12.85 7.03 -8.52
N ASN A 1096 -12.18 5.91 -8.23
CA ASN A 1096 -11.56 4.98 -9.16
C ASN A 1096 -10.40 5.58 -9.99
N ASP A 1097 -9.59 6.45 -9.38
CA ASP A 1097 -8.37 7.02 -10.00
C ASP A 1097 -7.07 6.29 -9.58
N SER A 1098 -7.18 5.24 -8.78
CA SER A 1098 -6.09 4.45 -8.19
C SER A 1098 -5.25 5.18 -7.13
N ILE A 1099 -5.66 6.37 -6.70
CA ILE A 1099 -5.03 7.15 -5.62
C ILE A 1099 -5.90 7.06 -4.38
N SER A 1100 -5.31 6.97 -3.19
CA SER A 1100 -6.12 6.91 -1.97
C SER A 1100 -6.70 8.29 -1.63
N ASP A 1101 -8.02 8.39 -1.51
CA ASP A 1101 -8.73 9.59 -1.10
C ASP A 1101 -8.78 9.72 0.43
N ILE A 1102 -9.04 10.92 0.92
CA ILE A 1102 -9.12 11.21 2.35
C ILE A 1102 -10.56 11.47 2.74
N ILE A 1103 -11.03 10.73 3.74
CA ILE A 1103 -12.39 10.81 4.22
C ILE A 1103 -12.40 11.24 5.69
N MET A 1104 -13.09 12.34 5.99
CA MET A 1104 -13.13 12.96 7.32
C MET A 1104 -14.56 13.07 7.86
N GLY A 1105 -14.75 12.65 9.11
CA GLY A 1105 -16.02 12.85 9.82
C GLY A 1105 -16.15 14.24 10.43
N ALA A 1106 -17.31 14.87 10.24
CA ALA A 1106 -17.69 16.19 10.74
C ALA A 1106 -19.04 16.09 11.48
N PRO A 1107 -19.05 15.66 12.75
CA PRO A 1107 -20.26 15.24 13.46
C PRO A 1107 -21.29 16.33 13.74
N LYS A 1108 -20.91 17.60 13.59
CA LYS A 1108 -21.82 18.73 13.78
C LYS A 1108 -22.10 19.51 12.49
N MET A 1109 -21.60 19.03 11.36
CA MET A 1109 -21.81 19.67 10.07
C MET A 1109 -23.31 19.91 9.81
N GLU A 1110 -23.67 21.17 9.58
CA GLU A 1110 -25.00 21.61 9.16
C GLU A 1110 -25.02 21.93 7.65
N ASN A 1111 -26.18 21.75 7.01
CA ASN A 1111 -26.33 21.94 5.58
C ASN A 1111 -26.59 23.42 5.20
N GLY A 1112 -25.96 23.88 4.10
CA GLY A 1112 -26.22 25.19 3.47
C GLY A 1112 -27.61 25.30 2.81
N THR A 1113 -28.01 26.51 2.42
CA THR A 1113 -29.39 26.89 2.05
C THR A 1113 -29.94 26.31 0.72
N GLY A 1114 -29.48 25.15 0.26
CA GLY A 1114 -29.80 24.57 -1.06
C GLY A 1114 -30.44 23.18 -1.08
N TYR A 1115 -30.56 22.48 0.06
CA TYR A 1115 -31.09 21.12 0.12
C TYR A 1115 -32.53 21.08 0.64
N THR A 1116 -33.43 20.34 -0.02
CA THR A 1116 -34.87 20.28 0.32
C THR A 1116 -35.23 19.23 1.38
N GLY A 1117 -34.26 18.81 2.21
CA GLY A 1117 -34.41 17.79 3.27
C GLY A 1117 -34.55 18.39 4.67
N SER A 1118 -34.85 17.54 5.66
CA SER A 1118 -35.14 17.89 7.07
C SER A 1118 -33.99 18.55 7.86
N CYS A 1119 -32.80 18.72 7.25
CA CYS A 1119 -31.55 19.15 7.91
C CYS A 1119 -31.22 20.63 7.73
N SER A 1120 -32.17 21.47 7.31
CA SER A 1120 -31.93 22.90 7.10
C SER A 1120 -31.68 23.63 8.44
N GLY A 1121 -30.42 23.92 8.74
CA GLY A 1121 -30.00 24.74 9.89
C GLY A 1121 -29.87 24.00 11.23
N ALA A 1122 -29.64 22.68 11.23
CA ALA A 1122 -29.41 21.89 12.45
C ALA A 1122 -28.37 20.78 12.22
N ASP A 1123 -27.61 20.44 13.27
CA ASP A 1123 -26.52 19.43 13.29
C ASP A 1123 -27.03 18.05 12.80
N CYS A 1124 -26.87 17.76 11.51
CA CYS A 1124 -27.15 16.43 10.95
C CYS A 1124 -25.92 15.52 11.03
N GLY A 1125 -24.74 16.11 11.17
CA GLY A 1125 -23.45 15.43 11.02
C GLY A 1125 -23.18 15.09 9.55
N GLY A 1126 -21.91 14.94 9.20
CA GLY A 1126 -21.51 14.74 7.82
C GLY A 1126 -20.15 14.10 7.63
N VAL A 1127 -19.88 13.75 6.38
CA VAL A 1127 -18.63 13.18 5.90
C VAL A 1127 -18.08 14.08 4.79
N ILE A 1128 -16.81 14.43 4.90
CA ILE A 1128 -16.07 15.29 3.98
C ILE A 1128 -15.06 14.41 3.23
N VAL A 1129 -15.04 14.47 1.92
CA VAL A 1129 -14.07 13.74 1.08
C VAL A 1129 -13.18 14.73 0.35
N TYR A 1130 -11.88 14.45 0.35
CA TYR A 1130 -10.88 15.08 -0.49
C TYR A 1130 -10.23 14.01 -1.36
N PHE A 1131 -10.20 14.22 -2.67
CA PHE A 1131 -9.57 13.27 -3.57
C PHE A 1131 -8.04 13.31 -3.46
N GLY A 1132 -7.43 12.15 -3.63
CA GLY A 1132 -5.99 11.98 -3.70
C GLY A 1132 -5.39 12.85 -4.81
N ILE A 1133 -4.12 13.19 -4.66
CA ILE A 1133 -3.39 14.02 -5.61
C ILE A 1133 -2.25 13.22 -6.24
N ASN A 1134 -1.75 13.68 -7.38
CA ASN A 1134 -0.47 13.16 -7.89
C ASN A 1134 0.71 13.85 -7.18
N ALA A 1135 1.89 13.23 -7.27
CA ALA A 1135 3.07 13.68 -6.53
C ALA A 1135 3.40 15.15 -6.85
N GLY A 1136 3.47 15.99 -5.80
CA GLY A 1136 3.67 17.43 -5.94
C GLY A 1136 2.43 18.25 -6.28
N GLY A 1137 1.25 17.63 -6.32
CA GLY A 1137 -0.05 18.30 -6.44
C GLY A 1137 -0.47 19.05 -5.18
N ALA A 1138 -1.65 19.66 -5.20
CA ALA A 1138 -2.25 20.29 -4.03
C ALA A 1138 -3.71 19.87 -3.92
N PHE A 1139 -4.14 19.52 -2.70
CA PHE A 1139 -5.55 19.27 -2.43
C PHE A 1139 -6.40 20.51 -2.73
N ASN A 1140 -7.65 20.29 -3.11
CA ASN A 1140 -8.59 21.38 -3.34
C ASN A 1140 -8.80 22.22 -2.07
N SER A 1141 -9.01 23.52 -2.25
CA SER A 1141 -9.25 24.45 -1.12
C SER A 1141 -10.64 24.27 -0.47
N THR A 1142 -11.50 23.50 -1.11
CA THR A 1142 -12.83 23.06 -0.69
C THR A 1142 -12.92 21.54 -0.85
N PRO A 1143 -13.77 20.84 -0.08
CA PRO A 1143 -13.96 19.41 -0.27
C PRO A 1143 -14.44 19.06 -1.69
N ASP A 1144 -14.07 17.87 -2.15
CA ASP A 1144 -14.55 17.31 -3.42
C ASP A 1144 -15.97 16.74 -3.29
N LEU A 1145 -16.30 16.21 -2.10
CA LEU A 1145 -17.63 15.73 -1.76
C LEU A 1145 -17.97 16.01 -0.30
N GLU A 1146 -19.24 16.38 -0.07
CA GLU A 1146 -19.82 16.54 1.26
C GLU A 1146 -21.09 15.67 1.34
N LEU A 1147 -21.14 14.76 2.31
CA LEU A 1147 -22.28 13.89 2.58
C LEU A 1147 -22.89 14.26 3.93
N TYR A 1148 -24.21 14.25 4.00
CA TYR A 1148 -24.95 14.71 5.18
C TYR A 1148 -25.83 13.60 5.75
N GLY A 1149 -26.01 13.61 7.07
CA GLY A 1149 -27.01 12.78 7.74
C GLY A 1149 -28.44 13.05 7.22
N MET A 1150 -29.29 12.02 7.28
CA MET A 1150 -30.65 12.08 6.72
C MET A 1150 -31.57 13.05 7.47
N ASN A 1151 -31.42 13.18 8.79
CA ASN A 1151 -32.22 14.07 9.64
C ASN A 1151 -31.37 14.93 10.57
N ALA A 1152 -31.95 16.03 11.02
CA ALA A 1152 -31.39 16.83 12.10
C ALA A 1152 -31.20 15.97 13.37
N SER A 1153 -30.07 16.16 14.05
CA SER A 1153 -29.65 15.42 15.24
C SER A 1153 -29.29 13.94 15.05
N ASP A 1154 -29.30 13.41 13.82
CA ASP A 1154 -28.76 12.06 13.52
C ASP A 1154 -27.27 11.96 13.89
N SER A 1155 -26.59 13.10 13.97
CA SER A 1155 -25.20 13.18 14.40
C SER A 1155 -24.32 12.18 13.62
N LEU A 1156 -24.51 12.11 12.29
CA LEU A 1156 -23.72 11.24 11.43
C LEU A 1156 -22.23 11.54 11.66
N ALA A 1157 -21.41 10.51 11.80
CA ALA A 1157 -20.01 10.62 12.20
C ALA A 1157 -19.73 11.07 13.65
N LEU A 1158 -20.75 11.15 14.53
CA LEU A 1158 -20.59 11.39 15.96
C LEU A 1158 -19.98 10.19 16.67
N GLY A 1159 -18.67 10.07 16.62
CA GLY A 1159 -17.96 9.13 17.47
C GLY A 1159 -17.92 9.57 18.94
N GLY A 1160 -18.38 8.69 19.83
CA GLY A 1160 -17.75 8.56 21.15
C GLY A 1160 -16.28 8.11 21.02
N ASN A 1161 -15.70 7.49 22.05
CA ASN A 1161 -14.34 6.90 21.97
C ASN A 1161 -14.20 5.72 20.98
N HIS A 1162 -15.22 5.41 20.16
CA HIS A 1162 -15.35 4.16 19.39
C HIS A 1162 -16.09 4.31 18.04
N ALA A 1163 -16.11 5.48 17.38
CA ALA A 1163 -16.64 5.48 16.00
C ALA A 1163 -15.74 4.65 15.08
N VAL A 1164 -16.37 3.75 14.33
CA VAL A 1164 -15.72 2.93 13.29
C VAL A 1164 -16.01 3.62 11.97
N VAL A 1165 -14.96 4.11 11.32
CA VAL A 1165 -15.00 4.46 9.90
C VAL A 1165 -14.29 3.33 9.18
N ALA A 1166 -14.96 2.73 8.21
CA ALA A 1166 -14.35 1.77 7.32
C ALA A 1166 -14.57 2.27 5.90
N CYS A 1167 -13.51 2.18 5.10
CA CYS A 1167 -13.66 2.24 3.66
C CYS A 1167 -13.04 0.98 3.07
N GLY A 1168 -13.71 0.46 2.05
CA GLY A 1168 -13.30 -0.71 1.30
C GLY A 1168 -14.40 -1.06 0.32
N ASP A 1169 -14.07 -1.90 -0.65
CA ASP A 1169 -15.02 -2.36 -1.64
C ASP A 1169 -15.98 -3.38 -0.98
N VAL A 1170 -17.14 -2.92 -0.51
CA VAL A 1170 -18.13 -3.77 0.15
C VAL A 1170 -19.11 -4.41 -0.83
N ASN A 1171 -19.17 -3.87 -2.05
CA ASN A 1171 -20.09 -4.32 -3.10
C ASN A 1171 -19.37 -5.12 -4.23
N ASN A 1172 -18.04 -5.21 -4.17
CA ASN A 1172 -17.13 -5.87 -5.11
C ASN A 1172 -17.11 -5.25 -6.52
N ASP A 1173 -17.20 -3.92 -6.62
CA ASP A 1173 -17.09 -3.14 -7.88
C ASP A 1173 -15.70 -2.53 -8.13
N SER A 1174 -14.74 -2.82 -7.25
CA SER A 1174 -13.36 -2.27 -7.24
C SER A 1174 -13.26 -0.78 -6.91
N ILE A 1175 -14.35 -0.14 -6.48
CA ILE A 1175 -14.39 1.23 -5.96
C ILE A 1175 -14.53 1.15 -4.43
N GLY A 1176 -13.82 2.00 -3.71
CA GLY A 1176 -13.95 2.10 -2.26
C GLY A 1176 -15.33 2.60 -1.87
N ASP A 1177 -16.08 1.78 -1.12
CA ASP A 1177 -17.33 2.20 -0.51
C ASP A 1177 -17.09 2.80 0.88
N ILE A 1178 -17.81 3.87 1.21
CA ILE A 1178 -17.75 4.53 2.51
C ILE A 1178 -18.81 3.93 3.44
N VAL A 1179 -18.39 3.32 4.56
CA VAL A 1179 -19.30 2.81 5.61
C VAL A 1179 -19.13 3.63 6.89
N TRP A 1180 -20.22 4.22 7.37
CA TRP A 1180 -20.22 5.07 8.55
C TRP A 1180 -21.35 4.77 9.53
N GLY A 1181 -21.07 4.91 10.83
CA GLY A 1181 -22.07 4.83 11.90
C GLY A 1181 -22.71 6.18 12.25
N ALA A 1182 -24.00 6.15 12.57
CA ALA A 1182 -24.75 7.23 13.24
C ALA A 1182 -25.33 6.66 14.55
N PRO A 1183 -24.79 7.03 15.73
CA PRO A 1183 -25.18 6.42 17.02
C PRO A 1183 -26.42 7.00 17.68
#